data_AF-A0A835XY66-F1
#
_entry.id   AF-A0A835XY66-F1
#
_cell.length_a   1.000
_cell.length_b   1.000
_cell.length_c   1.000
_cell.angle_alpha   90.00
_cell.angle_beta   90.00
_cell.angle_gamma   90.00
#
_symmetry.space_group_name_H-M   'P 1'
#
loop_
_entity.id
_entity.type
_entity.pdbx_description
1 polymer ?
#
loop_
_entity_poly.entity_id
_entity_poly.type
_entity_poly.pdbx_seq_one_letter_code
_entity_poly.pdbx_strand_id
1 'polypeptide(L)'
;MRNTHIPGIEPGAVTPSGIAPTQRTLRFEVCNGFANQRLSVVYGIMLAVRLNRVPVLPVLVRDGIQRTDAAVTANGDRAVSFDQVYDAAYFLSEMAKSGVRVLPPEEAPLFSVYNVVALGSLNGANMTASLQKYDDVANLAIDCPLFKLAPAEMDPVQDEPIIWAILDAMRPAPHVRKHVESFQAAIRRFGGSDGKPAPKYNFLHLRMENDWVEHCKRWSSIPDGVVRDNCYNNTEEIDVQLRLFAFNTQVPLYIASFWDDVDPVRKQKVFGRLAAADYKVVTSDDVFSEELKASGREMRALVEYFVGFGAVRFLGNSVSTFAVLNMLERRHRNLWAAYYNGGNLPIAPYLPVHKLAWVFTYNSWSAKYDYMLKAAVISANSFNTLRPFCIFDGNVSSPIGRWLAEQNVTLIVHVPTWRQELIAKAQARMKDNVQHSHLFKNPDMLVSTFQRVDLPVVPILDQYTYVLYTDADVYFRRPIHLEDFGLPLPRSVSMSYEMDKMFPYNAGIILANLPTMRRNYKAFLHMMLDNDNGLYYPNYGPADQGIINKFYEFDLRSHMLSQAFNTKPYNPFDPASFLIHFHGPKPHDYLELLQTGKCDFGPICERGILSSLCLYTKEWASFIPDEDVASRLSESCFWLTNPHVISLLKKSGGIKASAHHRRLLRAA
;
A
#
# COMPACT_ATOMS: atom_id res chain seq x y z
N MET A 1 -17.46 1.84 -13.01
CA MET A 1 -17.71 3.28 -12.82
C MET A 1 -19.06 3.43 -12.13
N ARG A 2 -19.08 3.46 -10.80
CA ARG A 2 -20.25 3.85 -9.99
C ARG A 2 -19.82 5.08 -9.19
N ASN A 3 -20.63 6.12 -9.26
CA ASN A 3 -20.43 7.38 -8.54
C ASN A 3 -20.36 7.10 -7.03
N THR A 4 -19.17 7.26 -6.46
CA THR A 4 -18.99 7.37 -5.01
C THR A 4 -19.26 8.82 -4.63
N HIS A 5 -20.44 9.07 -4.06
CA HIS A 5 -20.75 10.33 -3.38
C HIS A 5 -19.91 10.37 -2.10
N ILE A 6 -18.99 11.33 -2.01
CA ILE A 6 -18.25 11.64 -0.79
C ILE A 6 -19.17 12.53 0.09
N PRO A 7 -19.56 12.12 1.30
CA PRO A 7 -20.27 12.98 2.23
C PRO A 7 -19.27 13.84 3.01
N GLY A 8 -19.44 15.16 3.01
CA GLY A 8 -18.73 16.05 3.95
C GLY A 8 -18.18 17.37 3.40
N ILE A 9 -18.32 17.67 2.11
CA ILE A 9 -18.10 19.03 1.59
C ILE A 9 -19.48 19.58 1.26
N GLU A 10 -20.00 20.49 2.08
CA GLU A 10 -21.16 21.28 1.67
C GLU A 10 -20.79 22.00 0.37
N PRO A 11 -21.55 21.81 -0.73
CA PRO A 11 -21.34 22.56 -1.95
C PRO A 11 -21.80 23.99 -1.68
N GLY A 12 -20.90 24.83 -1.17
CA GLY A 12 -21.00 26.26 -1.36
C GLY A 12 -21.23 26.49 -2.84
N ALA A 13 -22.32 27.18 -3.19
CA ALA A 13 -22.77 27.36 -4.56
C ALA A 13 -21.67 28.02 -5.42
N VAL A 14 -20.87 27.21 -6.09
CA VAL A 14 -19.96 27.66 -7.15
C VAL A 14 -20.80 27.72 -8.42
N THR A 15 -21.21 28.92 -8.79
CA THR A 15 -21.80 29.20 -10.10
C THR A 15 -20.82 28.78 -11.21
N PRO A 16 -21.25 28.01 -12.24
CA PRO A 16 -20.38 27.50 -13.31
C PRO A 16 -19.79 28.54 -14.29
N SER A 17 -19.88 29.85 -14.03
CA SER A 17 -19.49 30.88 -15.01
C SER A 17 -19.10 32.21 -14.37
N GLY A 18 -18.19 32.19 -13.39
CA GLY A 18 -17.86 33.38 -12.59
C GLY A 18 -16.39 33.61 -12.21
N ILE A 19 -15.40 32.94 -12.83
CA ILE A 19 -13.99 33.27 -12.58
C ILE A 19 -13.57 34.45 -13.48
N ALA A 20 -13.82 35.68 -13.01
CA ALA A 20 -13.18 36.88 -13.55
C ALA A 20 -11.71 36.96 -13.03
N PRO A 21 -10.76 37.44 -13.84
CA PRO A 21 -9.35 37.08 -13.71
C PRO A 21 -8.56 38.05 -12.83
N THR A 22 -8.02 37.56 -11.72
CA THR A 22 -6.58 37.76 -11.50
C THR A 22 -5.92 36.46 -11.97
N GLN A 23 -5.59 36.38 -13.26
CA GLN A 23 -5.01 35.20 -13.91
C GLN A 23 -3.60 34.95 -13.39
N ARG A 24 -3.47 34.52 -12.13
CA ARG A 24 -2.21 34.06 -11.60
C ARG A 24 -1.92 32.72 -12.24
N THR A 25 -0.88 32.64 -13.07
CA THR A 25 -0.51 31.39 -13.74
C THR A 25 0.71 30.76 -13.08
N LEU A 26 0.82 29.44 -13.25
CA LEU A 26 2.03 28.68 -12.95
C LEU A 26 2.48 27.92 -14.19
N ARG A 27 3.66 28.25 -14.71
CA ARG A 27 4.35 27.45 -15.73
C ARG A 27 5.43 26.62 -15.05
N PHE A 28 5.64 25.40 -15.51
CA PHE A 28 6.69 24.52 -14.97
C PHE A 28 7.37 23.73 -16.09
N GLU A 29 8.63 23.39 -15.88
CA GLU A 29 9.38 22.47 -16.73
C GLU A 29 9.12 21.01 -16.34
N VAL A 30 9.50 20.07 -17.20
CA VAL A 30 9.44 18.63 -16.91
C VAL A 30 10.83 18.03 -16.77
N CYS A 31 10.98 17.05 -15.88
CA CYS A 31 12.22 16.32 -15.68
C CYS A 31 12.46 15.32 -16.81
N ASN A 32 13.73 14.96 -17.01
CA ASN A 32 14.15 13.98 -18.00
C ASN A 32 13.60 12.56 -17.71
N GLY A 33 13.23 11.85 -18.78
CA GLY A 33 12.65 10.51 -18.75
C GLY A 33 11.12 10.50 -18.66
N PHE A 34 10.48 9.64 -19.44
CA PHE A 34 9.03 9.64 -19.68
C PHE A 34 8.19 9.64 -18.40
N ALA A 35 8.47 8.72 -17.46
CA ALA A 35 7.71 8.63 -16.22
C ALA A 35 7.94 9.84 -15.31
N ASN A 36 9.16 10.40 -15.32
CA ASN A 36 9.50 11.62 -14.59
C ASN A 36 8.78 12.83 -15.19
N GLN A 37 8.58 12.88 -16.51
CA GLN A 37 7.77 13.92 -17.16
C GLN A 37 6.30 13.83 -16.74
N ARG A 38 5.71 12.62 -16.73
CA ARG A 38 4.34 12.40 -16.22
C ARG A 38 4.18 12.86 -14.78
N LEU A 39 5.11 12.47 -13.91
CA LEU A 39 5.11 12.92 -12.52
C LEU A 39 5.31 14.44 -12.45
N SER A 40 6.18 15.05 -13.26
CA SER A 40 6.35 16.51 -13.29
C SER A 40 5.02 17.23 -13.59
N VAL A 41 4.19 16.70 -14.49
CA VAL A 41 2.83 17.21 -14.73
C VAL A 41 1.95 17.09 -13.48
N VAL A 42 1.98 15.95 -12.78
CA VAL A 42 1.26 15.76 -11.52
C VAL A 42 1.70 16.79 -10.48
N TYR A 43 3.00 16.87 -10.17
CA TYR A 43 3.51 17.79 -9.16
C TYR A 43 3.30 19.27 -9.54
N GLY A 44 3.49 19.63 -10.81
CA GLY A 44 3.29 20.99 -11.30
C GLY A 44 1.84 21.47 -11.15
N ILE A 45 0.88 20.61 -11.47
CA ILE A 45 -0.55 20.91 -11.30
C ILE A 45 -0.91 20.94 -9.80
N MET A 46 -0.45 19.98 -9.01
CA MET A 46 -0.71 19.97 -7.55
C MET A 46 -0.19 21.25 -6.89
N LEU A 47 1.02 21.67 -7.25
CA LEU A 47 1.61 22.91 -6.74
C LEU A 47 0.83 24.14 -7.20
N ALA A 48 0.34 24.16 -8.44
CA ALA A 48 -0.51 25.24 -8.93
C ALA A 48 -1.83 25.35 -8.13
N VAL A 49 -2.50 24.22 -7.90
CA VAL A 49 -3.73 24.15 -7.09
C VAL A 49 -3.49 24.69 -5.68
N ARG A 50 -2.40 24.26 -5.02
CA ARG A 50 -2.02 24.70 -3.66
C ARG A 50 -1.69 26.19 -3.59
N LEU A 51 -1.14 26.75 -4.65
CA LEU A 51 -0.82 28.19 -4.76
C LEU A 51 -1.97 29.04 -5.30
N ASN A 52 -3.15 28.43 -5.53
CA ASN A 52 -4.30 29.09 -6.17
C ASN A 52 -3.91 29.76 -7.51
N ARG A 53 -3.17 29.02 -8.34
CA ARG A 53 -2.71 29.43 -9.67
C ARG A 53 -3.28 28.50 -10.73
N VAL A 54 -3.44 29.03 -11.93
CA VAL A 54 -3.84 28.25 -13.11
C VAL A 54 -2.58 27.64 -13.75
N PRO A 55 -2.39 26.31 -13.73
CA PRO A 55 -1.25 25.68 -14.38
C PRO A 55 -1.32 25.84 -15.90
N VAL A 56 -0.15 26.00 -16.53
CA VAL A 56 0.04 25.99 -17.99
C VAL A 56 0.60 24.64 -18.41
N LEU A 57 0.03 24.02 -19.44
CA LEU A 57 0.55 22.75 -19.97
C LEU A 57 2.04 22.90 -20.36
N PRO A 58 2.91 21.97 -19.92
CA PRO A 58 4.34 22.09 -20.18
C PRO A 58 4.69 21.65 -21.60
N VAL A 59 5.86 22.07 -22.05
CA VAL A 59 6.53 21.45 -23.20
C VAL A 59 7.28 20.21 -22.71
N LEU A 60 7.16 19.11 -23.44
CA LEU A 60 7.73 17.82 -23.08
C LEU A 60 9.09 17.61 -23.78
N VAL A 61 9.85 16.62 -23.29
CA VAL A 61 11.15 16.21 -23.83
C VAL A 61 10.97 14.94 -24.67
N ARG A 62 11.41 14.97 -25.93
CA ARG A 62 11.34 13.85 -26.89
C ARG A 62 12.44 12.81 -26.68
N ASP A 63 13.61 13.25 -26.22
CA ASP A 63 14.75 12.40 -25.88
C ASP A 63 15.37 12.85 -24.56
N GLY A 64 15.10 12.11 -23.50
CA GLY A 64 15.55 12.38 -22.14
C GLY A 64 16.71 11.50 -21.69
N ILE A 65 17.48 10.88 -22.61
CA ILE A 65 18.68 10.12 -22.24
C ILE A 65 19.63 11.03 -21.46
N GLN A 66 19.89 10.66 -20.21
CA GLN A 66 20.79 11.38 -19.33
C GLN A 66 22.04 10.53 -19.09
N ARG A 67 23.16 10.90 -19.72
CA ARG A 67 24.46 10.23 -19.53
C ARG A 67 25.33 10.88 -18.45
N THR A 68 24.93 12.05 -17.96
CA THR A 68 25.65 12.86 -16.96
C THR A 68 24.65 13.44 -15.96
N ASP A 69 25.11 14.00 -14.86
CA ASP A 69 24.21 14.63 -13.88
C ASP A 69 23.52 15.92 -14.39
N ALA A 70 23.86 16.39 -15.60
CA ALA A 70 23.21 17.55 -16.20
C ALA A 70 21.76 17.24 -16.58
N ALA A 71 20.85 18.17 -16.25
CA ALA A 71 19.44 18.06 -16.61
C ALA A 71 19.26 18.15 -18.14
N VAL A 72 18.41 17.30 -18.69
CA VAL A 72 17.98 17.38 -20.09
C VAL A 72 16.67 18.15 -20.15
N THR A 73 16.69 19.32 -20.79
CA THR A 73 15.55 20.22 -20.90
C THR A 73 14.87 20.12 -22.27
N ALA A 74 13.62 20.58 -22.36
CA ALA A 74 12.85 20.63 -23.59
C ALA A 74 13.27 21.86 -24.44
N ASN A 75 14.35 21.73 -25.20
CA ASN A 75 14.83 22.80 -26.09
C ASN A 75 15.10 22.31 -27.52
N GLY A 76 14.98 23.21 -28.50
CA GLY A 76 15.21 22.91 -29.92
C GLY A 76 14.48 21.65 -30.39
N ASP A 77 15.20 20.74 -31.04
CA ASP A 77 14.65 19.48 -31.58
C ASP A 77 14.25 18.45 -30.50
N ARG A 78 14.57 18.72 -29.22
CA ARG A 78 14.16 17.88 -28.09
C ARG A 78 12.81 18.29 -27.50
N ALA A 79 12.31 19.48 -27.84
CA ALA A 79 11.00 19.94 -27.41
C ALA A 79 9.90 19.25 -28.21
N VAL A 80 8.87 18.77 -27.52
CA VAL A 80 7.64 18.25 -28.13
C VAL A 80 6.45 18.81 -27.37
N SER A 81 5.43 19.28 -28.09
CA SER A 81 4.25 19.87 -27.46
C SER A 81 3.40 18.80 -26.77
N PHE A 82 2.63 19.18 -25.75
CA PHE A 82 1.82 18.26 -24.97
C PHE A 82 0.81 17.49 -25.82
N ASP A 83 0.18 18.15 -26.81
CA ASP A 83 -0.83 17.61 -27.72
C ASP A 83 -0.26 16.60 -28.75
N GLN A 84 1.05 16.65 -29.01
CA GLN A 84 1.74 15.64 -29.82
C GLN A 84 1.97 14.33 -29.04
N VAL A 85 1.87 14.36 -27.71
CA VAL A 85 2.14 13.20 -26.86
C VAL A 85 0.83 12.66 -26.25
N TYR A 86 0.00 13.57 -25.76
CA TYR A 86 -1.27 13.30 -25.09
C TYR A 86 -2.44 13.97 -25.79
N ASP A 87 -3.65 13.46 -25.56
CA ASP A 87 -4.88 14.07 -26.03
C ASP A 87 -5.18 15.34 -25.18
N ALA A 88 -4.64 16.49 -25.61
CA ALA A 88 -4.73 17.74 -24.85
C ALA A 88 -6.18 18.19 -24.63
N ALA A 89 -7.05 18.06 -25.64
CA ALA A 89 -8.45 18.44 -25.52
C ALA A 89 -9.18 17.57 -24.47
N TYR A 90 -8.94 16.26 -24.50
CA TYR A 90 -9.44 15.35 -23.47
C TYR A 90 -8.89 15.71 -22.08
N PHE A 91 -7.58 15.99 -22.00
CA PHE A 91 -6.92 16.35 -20.74
C PHE A 91 -7.54 17.59 -20.10
N LEU A 92 -7.67 18.69 -20.87
CA LEU A 92 -8.27 19.95 -20.39
C LEU A 92 -9.72 19.75 -19.92
N SER A 93 -10.49 18.94 -20.64
CA SER A 93 -11.89 18.62 -20.29
C SER A 93 -12.00 17.85 -18.97
N GLU A 94 -11.18 16.81 -18.77
CA GLU A 94 -11.20 16.04 -17.52
C GLU A 94 -10.72 16.86 -16.32
N MET A 95 -9.67 17.67 -16.48
CA MET A 95 -9.21 18.55 -15.40
C MET A 95 -10.28 19.55 -14.99
N ALA A 96 -11.02 20.12 -15.96
CA ALA A 96 -12.13 21.03 -15.67
C ALA A 96 -13.26 20.35 -14.89
N LYS A 97 -13.59 19.07 -15.19
CA LYS A 97 -14.57 18.28 -14.40
C LYS A 97 -14.12 18.05 -12.96
N SER A 98 -12.81 17.96 -12.74
CA SER A 98 -12.21 17.86 -11.41
C SER A 98 -12.02 19.23 -10.73
N GLY A 99 -12.56 20.32 -11.29
CA GLY A 99 -12.48 21.66 -10.72
C GLY A 99 -11.12 22.33 -10.90
N VAL A 100 -10.23 21.78 -11.73
CA VAL A 100 -8.89 22.32 -11.99
C VAL A 100 -8.85 22.90 -13.40
N ARG A 101 -8.81 24.23 -13.50
CA ARG A 101 -8.58 24.89 -14.79
C ARG A 101 -7.11 24.76 -15.17
N VAL A 102 -6.83 24.31 -16.39
CA VAL A 102 -5.48 24.25 -16.97
C VAL A 102 -5.48 25.07 -18.27
N LEU A 103 -4.42 25.82 -18.55
CA LEU A 103 -4.28 26.57 -19.81
C LEU A 103 -3.41 25.80 -20.80
N PRO A 104 -3.81 25.70 -22.08
CA PRO A 104 -2.87 25.35 -23.13
C PRO A 104 -1.86 26.49 -23.38
N PRO A 105 -0.68 26.22 -23.97
CA PRO A 105 0.38 27.22 -24.12
C PRO A 105 -0.02 28.48 -24.90
N GLU A 106 -0.93 28.36 -25.87
CA GLU A 106 -1.44 29.47 -26.70
C GLU A 106 -2.38 30.43 -25.97
N GLU A 107 -3.00 29.98 -24.87
CA GLU A 107 -3.82 30.83 -23.99
C GLU A 107 -3.03 31.44 -22.83
N ALA A 108 -1.78 30.99 -22.64
CA ALA A 108 -0.93 31.46 -21.55
C ALA A 108 -0.25 32.80 -21.89
N PRO A 109 0.08 33.63 -20.88
CA PRO A 109 0.93 34.79 -21.08
C PRO A 109 2.26 34.45 -21.76
N LEU A 110 2.86 35.42 -22.45
CA LEU A 110 4.19 35.25 -23.04
C LEU A 110 5.23 34.92 -21.97
N PHE A 111 6.20 34.05 -22.28
CA PHE A 111 7.20 33.62 -21.30
C PHE A 111 7.99 34.79 -20.68
N SER A 112 8.20 35.88 -21.42
CA SER A 112 8.90 37.08 -20.97
C SER A 112 8.24 37.80 -19.78
N VAL A 113 6.96 37.53 -19.48
CA VAL A 113 6.26 38.14 -18.33
C VAL A 113 6.27 37.27 -17.07
N TYR A 114 6.94 36.11 -17.11
CA TYR A 114 7.03 35.22 -15.97
C TYR A 114 8.22 35.58 -15.08
N ASN A 115 8.00 35.51 -13.77
CA ASN A 115 9.08 35.50 -12.80
C ASN A 115 9.58 34.07 -12.66
N VAL A 116 10.85 33.84 -12.98
CA VAL A 116 11.47 32.51 -12.96
C VAL A 116 12.03 32.21 -11.57
N VAL A 117 11.67 31.06 -11.01
CA VAL A 117 12.12 30.60 -9.70
C VAL A 117 12.68 29.19 -9.83
N ALA A 118 13.98 29.03 -9.57
CA ALA A 118 14.60 27.71 -9.48
C ALA A 118 14.24 27.06 -8.14
N LEU A 119 13.49 25.96 -8.14
CA LEU A 119 13.06 25.28 -6.91
C LEU A 119 14.25 24.75 -6.12
N GLY A 120 15.35 24.41 -6.81
CA GLY A 120 16.61 24.01 -6.16
C GLY A 120 17.24 25.10 -5.27
N SER A 121 16.86 26.38 -5.45
CA SER A 121 17.33 27.49 -4.62
C SER A 121 16.50 27.73 -3.36
N LEU A 122 15.35 27.05 -3.23
CA LEU A 122 14.44 27.22 -2.11
C LEU A 122 14.86 26.27 -0.98
N ASN A 123 15.46 26.82 0.07
CA ASN A 123 15.94 26.07 1.25
C ASN A 123 14.80 25.73 2.24
N GLY A 124 13.65 25.26 1.74
CA GLY A 124 12.46 25.00 2.55
C GLY A 124 12.13 23.52 2.66
N ALA A 125 11.78 23.08 3.87
CA ALA A 125 11.14 21.77 4.08
C ALA A 125 9.68 21.72 3.56
N ASN A 126 9.12 22.89 3.25
CA ASN A 126 7.77 23.07 2.69
C ASN A 126 7.86 23.96 1.45
N MET A 127 7.65 23.36 0.28
CA MET A 127 7.75 24.03 -1.00
C MET A 127 6.63 25.04 -1.22
N THR A 128 5.41 24.69 -0.82
CA THR A 128 4.24 25.55 -0.93
C THR A 128 4.44 26.85 -0.18
N ALA A 129 4.86 26.77 1.09
CA ALA A 129 5.17 27.93 1.93
C ALA A 129 6.33 28.77 1.35
N SER A 130 7.33 28.11 0.77
CA SER A 130 8.47 28.80 0.14
C SER A 130 8.06 29.62 -1.09
N LEU A 131 6.99 29.19 -1.79
CA LEU A 131 6.47 29.88 -2.97
C LEU A 131 5.38 30.91 -2.66
N GLN A 132 4.78 30.88 -1.47
CA GLN A 132 3.84 31.92 -1.01
C GLN A 132 4.48 33.32 -0.95
N LYS A 133 5.82 33.42 -0.84
CA LYS A 133 6.51 34.72 -0.94
C LYS A 133 6.38 35.42 -2.30
N TYR A 134 5.89 34.70 -3.31
CA TYR A 134 5.58 35.22 -4.64
C TYR A 134 4.06 35.41 -4.81
N ASP A 135 3.32 35.69 -3.73
CA ASP A 135 1.87 35.80 -3.79
C ASP A 135 1.34 37.01 -4.55
N ASP A 136 2.14 38.07 -4.59
CA ASP A 136 1.93 39.28 -5.36
C ASP A 136 2.27 39.13 -6.86
N VAL A 137 3.01 38.08 -7.23
CA VAL A 137 3.42 37.83 -8.61
C VAL A 137 2.28 37.21 -9.42
N ALA A 138 1.89 37.87 -10.51
CA ALA A 138 0.90 37.34 -11.45
C ALA A 138 1.35 36.02 -12.08
N ASN A 139 2.47 35.99 -12.79
CA ASN A 139 2.91 34.82 -13.56
C ASN A 139 4.21 34.26 -13.01
N LEU A 140 4.17 33.00 -12.55
CA LEU A 140 5.32 32.31 -11.95
C LEU A 140 5.76 31.16 -12.85
N ALA A 141 7.06 31.07 -13.13
CA ALA A 141 7.66 29.96 -13.86
C ALA A 141 8.66 29.24 -12.94
N ILE A 142 8.58 27.92 -12.88
CA ILE A 142 9.46 27.09 -12.06
C ILE A 142 10.18 26.04 -12.91
N ASP A 143 11.35 25.59 -12.44
CA ASP A 143 12.00 24.39 -12.97
C ASP A 143 11.21 23.13 -12.58
N CYS A 144 11.76 21.94 -12.88
CA CYS A 144 11.04 20.69 -12.70
C CYS A 144 10.54 20.47 -11.24
N PRO A 145 9.22 20.27 -11.02
CA PRO A 145 8.63 20.12 -9.69
C PRO A 145 8.66 18.68 -9.14
N LEU A 146 9.23 17.72 -9.86
CA LEU A 146 9.29 16.31 -9.47
C LEU A 146 9.93 16.14 -8.08
N PHE A 147 9.19 15.49 -7.16
CA PHE A 147 9.62 15.24 -5.77
C PHE A 147 9.95 16.50 -4.96
N LYS A 148 9.43 17.67 -5.37
CA LYS A 148 9.63 18.93 -4.66
C LYS A 148 8.61 19.18 -3.55
N LEU A 149 7.43 18.57 -3.64
CA LEU A 149 6.46 18.55 -2.54
C LEU A 149 6.86 17.47 -1.55
N ALA A 150 7.09 17.84 -0.29
CA ALA A 150 7.40 16.88 0.76
C ALA A 150 6.17 16.00 1.07
N PRO A 151 6.36 14.77 1.59
CA PRO A 151 5.25 13.91 2.01
C PRO A 151 4.27 14.61 2.96
N ALA A 152 4.77 15.46 3.87
CA ALA A 152 3.96 16.20 4.83
C ALA A 152 3.14 17.35 4.21
N GLU A 153 3.44 17.77 2.97
CA GLU A 153 2.64 18.76 2.24
C GLU A 153 1.45 18.13 1.52
N MET A 154 1.50 16.82 1.30
CA MET A 154 0.46 16.07 0.60
C MET A 154 -0.58 15.55 1.60
N ASP A 155 -1.85 15.80 1.30
CA ASP A 155 -3.00 15.24 2.02
C ASP A 155 -3.58 14.09 1.18
N PRO A 156 -3.43 12.82 1.58
CA PRO A 156 -3.94 11.69 0.82
C PRO A 156 -5.46 11.70 0.58
N VAL A 157 -6.25 12.38 1.41
CA VAL A 157 -7.71 12.44 1.25
C VAL A 157 -8.08 13.48 0.20
N GLN A 158 -7.42 14.64 0.22
CA GLN A 158 -7.73 15.75 -0.69
C GLN A 158 -6.99 15.64 -2.03
N ASP A 159 -5.74 15.19 -2.03
CA ASP A 159 -4.88 15.22 -3.21
C ASP A 159 -5.03 13.97 -4.08
N GLU A 160 -5.32 12.80 -3.50
CA GLU A 160 -5.46 11.54 -4.26
C GLU A 160 -6.46 11.66 -5.44
N PRO A 161 -7.67 12.22 -5.26
CA PRO A 161 -8.62 12.39 -6.37
C PRO A 161 -8.08 13.25 -7.51
N ILE A 162 -7.35 14.33 -7.19
CA ILE A 162 -6.77 15.23 -8.20
C ILE A 162 -5.61 14.52 -8.92
N ILE A 163 -4.75 13.82 -8.18
CA ILE A 163 -3.65 13.04 -8.76
C ILE A 163 -4.20 12.00 -9.75
N TRP A 164 -5.23 11.25 -9.37
CA TRP A 164 -5.85 10.27 -10.27
C TRP A 164 -6.52 10.94 -11.47
N ALA A 165 -7.19 12.08 -11.29
CA ALA A 165 -7.74 12.84 -12.41
C ALA A 165 -6.66 13.24 -13.43
N ILE A 166 -5.50 13.74 -12.96
CA ILE A 166 -4.37 14.09 -13.84
C ILE A 166 -3.84 12.85 -14.58
N LEU A 167 -3.59 11.75 -13.86
CA LEU A 167 -3.02 10.53 -14.45
C LEU A 167 -3.98 9.88 -15.47
N ASP A 168 -5.27 9.83 -15.18
CA ASP A 168 -6.30 9.30 -16.08
C ASP A 168 -6.58 10.22 -17.28
N ALA A 169 -6.41 11.53 -17.10
CA ALA A 169 -6.52 12.53 -18.15
C ALA A 169 -5.37 12.46 -19.16
N MET A 170 -4.16 12.06 -18.74
CA MET A 170 -2.98 11.91 -19.62
C MET A 170 -3.07 10.67 -20.52
N ARG A 171 -4.08 10.62 -21.39
CA ARG A 171 -4.28 9.59 -22.42
C ARG A 171 -3.42 9.87 -23.65
N PRO A 172 -2.90 8.83 -24.34
CA PRO A 172 -2.14 9.04 -25.57
C PRO A 172 -2.95 9.80 -26.61
N ALA A 173 -2.28 10.72 -27.30
CA ALA A 173 -2.84 11.40 -28.47
C ALA A 173 -3.31 10.35 -29.51
N PRO A 174 -4.32 10.65 -30.35
CA PRO A 174 -4.91 9.67 -31.26
C PRO A 174 -3.90 8.95 -32.16
N HIS A 175 -2.87 9.64 -32.66
CA HIS A 175 -1.83 9.03 -33.49
C HIS A 175 -0.90 8.10 -32.67
N VAL A 176 -0.56 8.48 -31.44
CA VAL A 176 0.22 7.64 -30.51
C VAL A 176 -0.56 6.39 -30.08
N ARG A 177 -1.88 6.52 -29.88
CA ARG A 177 -2.76 5.39 -29.56
C ARG A 177 -2.74 4.31 -30.64
N LYS A 178 -2.67 4.69 -31.93
CA LYS A 178 -2.51 3.74 -33.04
C LYS A 178 -1.22 2.94 -32.91
N HIS A 179 -0.12 3.56 -32.49
CA HIS A 179 1.11 2.83 -32.21
C HIS A 179 0.90 1.82 -31.07
N VAL A 180 0.29 2.22 -29.96
CA VAL A 180 -0.02 1.31 -28.84
C VAL A 180 -0.85 0.10 -29.31
N GLU A 181 -1.92 0.32 -30.06
CA GLU A 181 -2.81 -0.74 -30.55
C GLU A 181 -2.09 -1.69 -31.51
N SER A 182 -1.34 -1.14 -32.47
CA SER A 182 -0.52 -1.91 -33.42
C SER A 182 0.53 -2.74 -32.69
N PHE A 183 1.15 -2.17 -31.66
CA PHE A 183 2.16 -2.83 -30.85
C PHE A 183 1.58 -4.01 -30.06
N GLN A 184 0.44 -3.83 -29.40
CA GLN A 184 -0.25 -4.90 -28.70
C GLN A 184 -0.67 -6.02 -29.65
N ALA A 185 -1.13 -5.68 -30.86
CA ALA A 185 -1.42 -6.65 -31.92
C ALA A 185 -0.17 -7.42 -32.37
N ALA A 186 0.96 -6.73 -32.55
CA ALA A 186 2.23 -7.33 -32.90
C ALA A 186 2.73 -8.31 -31.83
N ILE A 187 2.71 -7.92 -30.54
CA ILE A 187 3.07 -8.84 -29.43
C ILE A 187 2.25 -10.13 -29.50
N ARG A 188 0.93 -10.01 -29.67
CA ARG A 188 0.05 -11.18 -29.79
C ARG A 188 0.37 -12.03 -31.01
N ARG A 189 0.68 -11.41 -32.16
CA ARG A 189 1.06 -12.11 -33.38
C ARG A 189 2.36 -12.90 -33.22
N PHE A 190 3.44 -12.25 -32.77
CA PHE A 190 4.73 -12.93 -32.53
C PHE A 190 4.64 -13.96 -31.40
N GLY A 191 3.85 -13.64 -30.37
CA GLY A 191 3.52 -14.53 -29.27
C GLY A 191 2.62 -15.72 -29.63
N GLY A 192 1.96 -15.71 -30.78
CA GLY A 192 1.00 -16.73 -31.21
C GLY A 192 1.58 -18.10 -31.56
N SER A 193 0.81 -19.18 -31.43
CA SER A 193 1.17 -20.53 -31.90
C SER A 193 0.31 -20.92 -33.11
N ASP A 194 0.80 -21.84 -33.95
CA ASP A 194 0.04 -22.42 -35.07
C ASP A 194 -0.55 -21.37 -36.03
N GLY A 195 0.19 -20.27 -36.25
CA GLY A 195 -0.23 -19.17 -37.11
C GLY A 195 -1.35 -18.28 -36.55
N LYS A 196 -1.81 -18.53 -35.31
CA LYS A 196 -2.88 -17.74 -34.65
C LYS A 196 -2.28 -16.78 -33.62
N PRO A 197 -2.69 -15.51 -33.59
CA PRO A 197 -2.26 -14.58 -32.53
C PRO A 197 -2.67 -15.08 -31.14
N ALA A 198 -1.78 -14.89 -30.16
CA ALA A 198 -2.11 -15.18 -28.76
C ALA A 198 -3.26 -14.28 -28.29
N PRO A 199 -4.23 -14.78 -27.50
CA PRO A 199 -5.36 -13.96 -27.04
C PRO A 199 -4.95 -12.92 -26.00
N LYS A 200 -3.83 -13.16 -25.31
CA LYS A 200 -3.35 -12.43 -24.13
C LYS A 200 -1.82 -12.37 -24.16
N TYR A 201 -1.24 -11.45 -23.41
CA TYR A 201 0.20 -11.39 -23.14
C TYR A 201 0.46 -10.88 -21.72
N ASN A 202 1.67 -11.15 -21.23
CA ASN A 202 2.24 -10.65 -19.99
C ASN A 202 3.27 -9.55 -20.32
N PHE A 203 3.51 -8.65 -19.36
CA PHE A 203 4.47 -7.55 -19.51
C PHE A 203 5.49 -7.58 -18.37
N LEU A 204 6.76 -7.53 -18.73
CA LEU A 204 7.88 -7.36 -17.81
C LEU A 204 8.61 -6.07 -18.16
N HIS A 205 8.63 -5.10 -17.23
CA HIS A 205 9.53 -3.95 -17.31
C HIS A 205 10.84 -4.31 -16.61
N LEU A 206 11.87 -4.65 -17.38
CA LEU A 206 13.15 -5.11 -16.87
C LEU A 206 14.16 -3.97 -16.95
N ARG A 207 14.72 -3.57 -15.80
CA ARG A 207 15.77 -2.55 -15.75
C ARG A 207 17.12 -3.21 -15.60
N MET A 208 17.89 -3.19 -16.68
CA MET A 208 19.19 -3.85 -16.78
C MET A 208 20.17 -3.12 -17.72
N GLU A 209 19.81 -1.90 -18.09
CA GLU A 209 20.66 -0.97 -18.83
C GLU A 209 21.94 -0.68 -18.05
N ASN A 210 23.01 -0.29 -18.75
CA ASN A 210 24.29 0.02 -18.13
C ASN A 210 24.18 1.25 -17.24
N ASP A 211 23.42 2.26 -17.64
CA ASP A 211 23.11 3.43 -16.79
C ASP A 211 22.41 3.02 -15.47
N TRP A 212 21.53 2.01 -15.54
CA TRP A 212 20.78 1.50 -14.40
C TRP A 212 21.65 0.73 -13.42
N VAL A 213 22.59 -0.08 -13.92
CA VAL A 213 23.54 -0.79 -13.04
C VAL A 213 24.39 0.20 -12.25
N GLU A 214 24.89 1.26 -12.90
CA GLU A 214 25.64 2.31 -12.22
C GLU A 214 24.75 3.11 -11.26
N HIS A 215 23.50 3.39 -11.63
CA HIS A 215 22.52 3.98 -10.73
C HIS A 215 22.30 3.11 -9.48
N CYS A 216 22.13 1.80 -9.63
CA CYS A 216 21.91 0.90 -8.50
C CYS A 216 23.13 0.79 -7.58
N LYS A 217 24.35 0.86 -8.12
CA LYS A 217 25.58 0.97 -7.30
C LYS A 217 25.55 2.24 -6.45
N ARG A 218 25.29 3.40 -7.06
CA ARG A 218 25.16 4.69 -6.33
C ARG A 218 24.02 4.66 -5.30
N TRP A 219 22.87 4.10 -5.67
CA TRP A 219 21.71 3.94 -4.81
C TRP A 219 22.05 3.15 -3.54
N SER A 220 22.73 2.01 -3.71
CA SER A 220 23.14 1.16 -2.58
C SER A 220 24.25 1.77 -1.71
N SER A 221 24.96 2.78 -2.21
CA SER A 221 26.08 3.43 -1.50
C SER A 221 25.71 4.72 -0.76
N ILE A 222 24.44 5.15 -0.78
CA ILE A 222 24.00 6.37 -0.07
C ILE A 222 24.17 6.15 1.45
N PRO A 223 24.96 6.97 2.15
CA PRO A 223 25.26 6.77 3.57
C PRO A 223 24.20 7.43 4.47
N ASP A 224 22.93 7.08 4.29
CA ASP A 224 21.80 7.66 5.04
C ASP A 224 21.20 6.70 6.08
N GLY A 225 21.82 5.53 6.27
CA GLY A 225 21.34 4.49 7.18
C GLY A 225 20.14 3.70 6.65
N VAL A 226 19.70 3.95 5.42
CA VAL A 226 18.60 3.22 4.77
C VAL A 226 19.16 2.04 3.99
N VAL A 227 18.64 0.82 4.25
CA VAL A 227 19.01 -0.35 3.44
C VAL A 227 18.39 -0.25 2.05
N ARG A 228 19.26 -0.17 1.03
CA ARG A 228 18.95 0.12 -0.38
C ARG A 228 19.38 -1.02 -1.30
N ASP A 229 18.97 -2.25 -0.98
CA ASP A 229 19.38 -3.46 -1.69
C ASP A 229 18.42 -3.88 -2.82
N ASN A 230 17.25 -3.24 -2.92
CA ASN A 230 16.21 -3.62 -3.88
C ASN A 230 16.43 -3.12 -5.30
N CYS A 231 17.39 -2.25 -5.62
CA CYS A 231 17.46 -1.64 -6.96
C CYS A 231 17.72 -2.66 -8.10
N TYR A 232 18.68 -3.57 -7.92
CA TYR A 232 19.07 -4.56 -8.94
C TYR A 232 18.76 -6.01 -8.54
N ASN A 233 18.23 -6.22 -7.32
CA ASN A 233 17.97 -7.55 -6.80
C ASN A 233 17.02 -8.36 -7.71
N ASN A 234 17.27 -9.67 -7.81
CA ASN A 234 16.54 -10.62 -8.65
C ASN A 234 16.50 -10.32 -10.16
N THR A 235 17.17 -9.29 -10.67
CA THR A 235 17.12 -8.91 -12.11
C THR A 235 17.66 -10.03 -13.01
N GLU A 236 18.77 -10.66 -12.61
CA GLU A 236 19.38 -11.75 -13.38
C GLU A 236 18.76 -13.13 -13.11
N GLU A 237 17.84 -13.22 -12.16
CA GLU A 237 17.10 -14.42 -11.78
C GLU A 237 15.58 -14.24 -12.00
N ILE A 238 15.23 -13.41 -12.98
CA ILE A 238 13.86 -12.98 -13.21
C ILE A 238 12.91 -14.15 -13.51
N ASP A 239 13.41 -15.26 -14.06
CA ASP A 239 12.64 -16.49 -14.28
C ASP A 239 12.07 -17.08 -12.98
N VAL A 240 12.83 -16.97 -11.88
CA VAL A 240 12.41 -17.42 -10.54
C VAL A 240 11.26 -16.54 -10.04
N GLN A 241 11.39 -15.23 -10.20
CA GLN A 241 10.37 -14.28 -9.75
C GLN A 241 9.08 -14.41 -10.56
N LEU A 242 9.18 -14.57 -11.88
CA LEU A 242 8.00 -14.81 -12.73
C LEU A 242 7.22 -16.06 -12.28
N ARG A 243 7.91 -17.15 -11.92
CA ARG A 243 7.26 -18.35 -11.35
C ARG A 243 6.64 -18.09 -9.97
N LEU A 244 7.31 -17.35 -9.09
CA LEU A 244 6.78 -16.99 -7.76
C LEU A 244 5.52 -16.11 -7.85
N PHE A 245 5.44 -15.28 -8.89
CA PHE A 245 4.26 -14.50 -9.24
C PHE A 245 3.36 -15.22 -10.25
N ALA A 246 3.43 -16.56 -10.37
CA ALA A 246 2.57 -17.40 -11.18
C ALA A 246 2.33 -16.91 -12.63
N PHE A 247 3.39 -16.43 -13.30
CA PHE A 247 3.33 -16.14 -14.73
C PHE A 247 3.25 -17.44 -15.51
N ASN A 248 2.23 -17.56 -16.36
CA ASN A 248 2.04 -18.72 -17.23
C ASN A 248 3.00 -18.63 -18.44
N THR A 249 3.82 -19.65 -18.64
CA THR A 249 4.79 -19.75 -19.75
C THR A 249 4.14 -19.85 -21.13
N GLN A 250 2.88 -20.31 -21.19
CA GLN A 250 2.08 -20.37 -22.41
C GLN A 250 1.49 -19.01 -22.83
N VAL A 251 1.56 -18.00 -21.96
CA VAL A 251 1.16 -16.63 -22.28
C VAL A 251 2.42 -15.86 -22.65
N PRO A 252 2.51 -15.30 -23.88
CA PRO A 252 3.70 -14.58 -24.33
C PRO A 252 4.14 -13.50 -23.36
N LEU A 253 5.45 -13.41 -23.13
CA LEU A 253 6.06 -12.45 -22.23
C LEU A 253 6.72 -11.33 -23.05
N TYR A 254 6.10 -10.17 -23.08
CA TYR A 254 6.75 -8.97 -23.60
C TYR A 254 7.73 -8.42 -22.57
N ILE A 255 8.97 -8.15 -22.98
CA ILE A 255 10.01 -7.59 -22.11
C ILE A 255 10.40 -6.19 -22.62
N ALA A 256 10.01 -5.18 -21.86
CA ALA A 256 10.41 -3.79 -22.06
C ALA A 256 11.74 -3.51 -21.34
N SER A 257 12.73 -3.03 -22.08
CA SER A 257 14.01 -2.52 -21.62
C SER A 257 14.58 -1.63 -22.73
N PHE A 258 15.49 -0.72 -22.40
CA PHE A 258 16.23 0.01 -23.43
C PHE A 258 17.42 -0.83 -23.93
N TRP A 259 17.15 -1.79 -24.81
CA TRP A 259 18.10 -2.83 -25.24
C TRP A 259 19.39 -2.31 -25.89
N ASP A 260 19.36 -1.11 -26.47
CA ASP A 260 20.53 -0.45 -27.05
C ASP A 260 21.62 -0.14 -26.01
N ASP A 261 21.26 -0.05 -24.72
CA ASP A 261 22.18 0.22 -23.60
C ASP A 261 22.37 -0.98 -22.66
N VAL A 262 21.95 -2.19 -23.06
CA VAL A 262 22.13 -3.40 -22.25
C VAL A 262 23.40 -4.13 -22.68
N ASP A 263 24.25 -4.48 -21.70
CA ASP A 263 25.41 -5.34 -21.94
C ASP A 263 25.00 -6.68 -22.61
N PRO A 264 25.62 -7.07 -23.74
CA PRO A 264 25.24 -8.27 -24.48
C PRO A 264 25.32 -9.57 -23.67
N VAL A 265 26.31 -9.71 -22.79
CA VAL A 265 26.49 -10.91 -21.95
C VAL A 265 25.35 -11.00 -20.94
N ARG A 266 24.99 -9.88 -20.32
CA ARG A 266 23.83 -9.79 -19.42
C ARG A 266 22.52 -10.10 -20.13
N LYS A 267 22.30 -9.54 -21.34
CA LYS A 267 21.13 -9.84 -22.19
C LYS A 267 21.04 -11.34 -22.48
N GLN A 268 22.14 -11.95 -22.91
CA GLN A 268 22.20 -13.38 -23.23
C GLN A 268 21.93 -14.25 -21.99
N LYS A 269 22.50 -13.91 -20.84
CA LYS A 269 22.27 -14.63 -19.58
C LYS A 269 20.79 -14.66 -19.20
N VAL A 270 20.12 -13.51 -19.21
CA VAL A 270 18.71 -13.44 -18.82
C VAL A 270 17.80 -14.12 -19.84
N PHE A 271 18.03 -13.93 -21.15
CA PHE A 271 17.25 -14.61 -22.18
C PHE A 271 17.46 -16.13 -22.16
N GLY A 272 18.69 -16.59 -21.92
CA GLY A 272 18.98 -18.02 -21.75
C GLY A 272 18.21 -18.65 -20.60
N ARG A 273 18.11 -17.95 -19.45
CA ARG A 273 17.31 -18.42 -18.30
C ARG A 273 15.82 -18.43 -18.58
N LEU A 274 15.29 -17.40 -19.24
CA LEU A 274 13.88 -17.35 -19.62
C LEU A 274 13.51 -18.44 -20.61
N ALA A 275 14.36 -18.69 -21.61
CA ALA A 275 14.20 -19.78 -22.56
C ALA A 275 14.26 -21.15 -21.87
N ALA A 276 15.21 -21.36 -20.95
CA ALA A 276 15.31 -22.59 -20.16
C ALA A 276 14.12 -22.80 -19.20
N ALA A 277 13.36 -21.74 -18.91
CA ALA A 277 12.11 -21.80 -18.15
C ALA A 277 10.86 -21.77 -19.06
N ASP A 278 11.03 -22.07 -20.35
CA ASP A 278 9.98 -22.18 -21.38
C ASP A 278 9.16 -20.90 -21.63
N TYR A 279 9.69 -19.72 -21.29
CA TYR A 279 9.01 -18.47 -21.62
C TYR A 279 9.14 -18.12 -23.10
N LYS A 280 8.01 -17.86 -23.74
CA LYS A 280 7.97 -17.26 -25.07
C LYS A 280 8.17 -15.74 -24.98
N VAL A 281 9.40 -15.30 -25.22
CA VAL A 281 9.81 -13.90 -25.11
C VAL A 281 9.51 -13.13 -26.39
N VAL A 282 8.99 -11.91 -26.24
CA VAL A 282 8.86 -10.89 -27.28
C VAL A 282 9.50 -9.60 -26.77
N THR A 283 10.23 -8.89 -27.62
CA THR A 283 10.96 -7.66 -27.29
C THR A 283 10.57 -6.53 -28.23
N SER A 284 11.06 -5.32 -27.96
CA SER A 284 10.87 -4.18 -28.86
C SER A 284 11.44 -4.40 -30.27
N ASP A 285 12.52 -5.18 -30.38
CA ASP A 285 13.19 -5.47 -31.67
C ASP A 285 12.23 -6.22 -32.62
N ASP A 286 11.32 -7.01 -32.05
CA ASP A 286 10.33 -7.80 -32.79
C ASP A 286 9.13 -6.97 -33.28
N VAL A 287 8.78 -5.89 -32.58
CA VAL A 287 7.46 -5.24 -32.69
C VAL A 287 7.48 -3.74 -33.00
N PHE A 288 8.60 -3.04 -32.80
CA PHE A 288 8.70 -1.63 -33.16
C PHE A 288 8.62 -1.47 -34.69
N SER A 289 7.69 -0.62 -35.16
CA SER A 289 7.69 -0.17 -36.55
C SER A 289 8.86 0.79 -36.81
N GLU A 290 9.30 0.92 -38.06
CA GLU A 290 10.36 1.86 -38.44
C GLU A 290 10.02 3.31 -38.07
N GLU A 291 8.75 3.69 -38.19
CA GLU A 291 8.25 5.00 -37.73
C GLU A 291 8.44 5.19 -36.22
N LEU A 292 8.09 4.17 -35.41
CA LEU A 292 8.24 4.25 -33.96
C LEU A 292 9.73 4.24 -33.55
N LYS A 293 10.59 3.50 -34.26
CA LYS A 293 12.06 3.55 -34.05
C LYS A 293 12.61 4.96 -34.27
N ALA A 294 12.08 5.70 -35.24
CA ALA A 294 12.47 7.09 -35.53
C ALA A 294 11.82 8.15 -34.61
N SER A 295 10.82 7.78 -33.80
CA SER A 295 10.04 8.73 -33.00
C SER A 295 10.76 9.31 -31.77
N GLY A 296 11.93 8.78 -31.41
CA GLY A 296 12.71 9.18 -30.23
C GLY A 296 12.48 8.26 -29.02
N ARG A 297 13.34 8.36 -28.00
CA ARG A 297 13.29 7.45 -26.83
C ARG A 297 12.02 7.63 -26.01
N GLU A 298 11.61 8.86 -25.72
CA GLU A 298 10.49 9.09 -24.79
C GLU A 298 9.15 8.70 -25.42
N MET A 299 9.01 8.82 -26.74
CA MET A 299 7.84 8.33 -27.46
C MET A 299 7.77 6.79 -27.45
N ARG A 300 8.90 6.10 -27.65
CA ARG A 300 8.99 4.64 -27.50
C ARG A 300 8.60 4.19 -26.09
N ALA A 301 9.16 4.83 -25.07
CA ALA A 301 8.84 4.56 -23.67
C ALA A 301 7.36 4.81 -23.35
N LEU A 302 6.77 5.89 -23.88
CA LEU A 302 5.33 6.15 -23.74
C LEU A 302 4.52 5.01 -24.33
N VAL A 303 4.81 4.60 -25.57
CA VAL A 303 4.07 3.52 -26.22
C VAL A 303 4.16 2.24 -25.40
N GLU A 304 5.36 1.85 -24.95
CA GLU A 304 5.55 0.68 -24.09
C GLU A 304 4.79 0.80 -22.75
N TYR A 305 4.75 1.99 -22.14
CA TYR A 305 4.00 2.23 -20.91
C TYR A 305 2.52 1.93 -21.11
N PHE A 306 1.94 2.40 -22.21
CA PHE A 306 0.54 2.15 -22.53
C PHE A 306 0.26 0.73 -23.03
N VAL A 307 1.24 0.08 -23.67
CA VAL A 307 1.21 -1.37 -23.93
C VAL A 307 1.12 -2.15 -22.61
N GLY A 308 1.74 -1.67 -21.55
CA GLY A 308 1.63 -2.23 -20.20
C GLY A 308 0.19 -2.42 -19.72
N PHE A 309 -0.76 -1.54 -20.08
CA PHE A 309 -2.17 -1.66 -19.66
C PHE A 309 -2.94 -2.79 -20.35
N GLY A 310 -2.54 -3.19 -21.57
CA GLY A 310 -3.17 -4.32 -22.28
C GLY A 310 -2.75 -5.70 -21.78
N ALA A 311 -1.72 -5.77 -20.92
CA ALA A 311 -1.20 -7.01 -20.39
C ALA A 311 -2.09 -7.59 -19.28
N VAL A 312 -2.17 -8.91 -19.20
CA VAL A 312 -2.90 -9.63 -18.13
C VAL A 312 -2.18 -9.48 -16.80
N ARG A 313 -0.85 -9.64 -16.81
CA ARG A 313 0.03 -9.43 -15.66
C ARG A 313 1.16 -8.49 -16.05
N PHE A 314 1.49 -7.57 -15.14
CA PHE A 314 2.60 -6.64 -15.25
C PHE A 314 3.57 -6.87 -14.08
N LEU A 315 4.85 -7.08 -14.37
CA LEU A 315 5.92 -7.17 -13.37
C LEU A 315 6.97 -6.10 -13.67
N GLY A 316 7.34 -5.31 -12.67
CA GLY A 316 8.32 -4.23 -12.84
C GLY A 316 9.37 -4.16 -11.74
N ASN A 317 10.19 -3.12 -11.79
CA ASN A 317 11.22 -2.81 -10.80
C ASN A 317 10.69 -1.76 -9.79
N SER A 318 10.77 -2.02 -8.49
CA SER A 318 10.28 -1.15 -7.42
C SER A 318 10.98 0.20 -7.29
N VAL A 319 12.19 0.36 -7.83
CA VAL A 319 12.94 1.63 -7.79
C VAL A 319 12.71 2.46 -9.06
N SER A 320 12.27 1.83 -10.15
CA SER A 320 11.98 2.52 -11.41
C SER A 320 10.65 3.28 -11.35
N THR A 321 10.70 4.61 -11.50
CA THR A 321 9.50 5.46 -11.58
C THR A 321 8.54 5.03 -12.68
N PHE A 322 9.07 4.52 -13.81
CA PHE A 322 8.27 3.93 -14.90
C PHE A 322 7.45 2.75 -14.42
N ALA A 323 8.10 1.76 -13.82
CA ALA A 323 7.42 0.53 -13.40
C ALA A 323 6.45 0.79 -12.26
N VAL A 324 6.84 1.58 -11.25
CA VAL A 324 5.98 1.83 -10.10
C VAL A 324 4.78 2.65 -10.49
N LEU A 325 4.93 3.70 -11.32
CA LEU A 325 3.77 4.47 -11.78
C LEU A 325 2.81 3.59 -12.59
N ASN A 326 3.33 2.74 -13.50
CA ASN A 326 2.50 1.80 -14.27
C ASN A 326 1.75 0.83 -13.34
N MET A 327 2.44 0.29 -12.33
CA MET A 327 1.86 -0.61 -11.33
C MET A 327 0.74 0.09 -10.54
N LEU A 328 0.95 1.33 -10.10
CA LEU A 328 -0.06 2.10 -9.36
C LEU A 328 -1.29 2.38 -10.22
N GLU A 329 -1.11 2.91 -11.45
CA GLU A 329 -2.23 3.16 -12.38
C GLU A 329 -2.97 1.87 -12.76
N ARG A 330 -2.26 0.75 -12.95
CA ARG A 330 -2.89 -0.56 -13.19
C ARG A 330 -3.73 -1.00 -12.01
N ARG A 331 -3.21 -0.92 -10.78
CA ARG A 331 -3.95 -1.30 -9.56
C ARG A 331 -5.16 -0.41 -9.29
N HIS A 332 -5.06 0.89 -9.61
CA HIS A 332 -6.19 1.81 -9.59
C HIS A 332 -7.32 1.33 -10.53
N ARG A 333 -6.96 0.79 -11.69
CA ARG A 333 -7.89 0.22 -12.69
C ARG A 333 -8.23 -1.26 -12.43
N ASN A 334 -7.91 -1.79 -11.24
CA ASN A 334 -8.09 -3.21 -10.87
C ASN A 334 -7.42 -4.20 -11.83
N LEU A 335 -6.30 -3.80 -12.44
CA LEU A 335 -5.44 -4.65 -13.25
C LEU A 335 -4.29 -5.18 -12.41
N TRP A 336 -3.91 -6.45 -12.62
CA TRP A 336 -2.85 -7.10 -11.84
C TRP A 336 -1.49 -6.46 -12.14
N ALA A 337 -0.76 -6.06 -11.10
CA ALA A 337 0.60 -5.53 -11.22
C ALA A 337 1.43 -5.75 -9.95
N ALA A 338 2.71 -6.12 -10.12
CA ALA A 338 3.65 -6.40 -9.04
C ALA A 338 5.08 -5.93 -9.39
N TYR A 339 6.03 -6.19 -8.49
CA TYR A 339 7.46 -5.93 -8.72
C TYR A 339 8.34 -7.09 -8.28
N TYR A 340 9.46 -7.32 -8.97
CA TYR A 340 10.28 -8.55 -8.84
C TYR A 340 11.47 -8.45 -7.89
N ASN A 341 11.93 -7.23 -7.61
CA ASN A 341 13.19 -6.93 -6.94
C ASN A 341 13.04 -6.73 -5.42
N GLY A 342 11.83 -6.89 -4.89
CA GLY A 342 11.56 -6.77 -3.46
C GLY A 342 11.75 -5.36 -2.89
N GLY A 343 11.92 -5.28 -1.58
CA GLY A 343 12.08 -4.04 -0.82
C GLY A 343 10.88 -3.09 -0.87
N ASN A 344 11.14 -1.84 -0.44
CA ASN A 344 10.16 -0.76 -0.43
C ASN A 344 9.90 -0.20 -1.84
N LEU A 345 8.97 0.75 -1.94
CA LEU A 345 8.70 1.55 -3.13
C LEU A 345 9.17 2.98 -2.87
N PRO A 346 10.34 3.42 -3.37
CA PRO A 346 10.89 4.74 -3.02
C PRO A 346 10.00 5.93 -3.35
N ILE A 347 9.09 5.78 -4.32
CA ILE A 347 8.14 6.83 -4.71
C ILE A 347 6.92 6.91 -3.78
N ALA A 348 6.59 5.85 -3.03
CA ALA A 348 5.38 5.80 -2.22
C ALA A 348 5.25 6.94 -1.19
N PRO A 349 6.31 7.37 -0.47
CA PRO A 349 6.20 8.51 0.43
C PRO A 349 5.82 9.81 -0.27
N TYR A 350 6.20 9.98 -1.53
CA TYR A 350 6.06 11.23 -2.27
C TYR A 350 4.79 11.27 -3.13
N LEU A 351 4.19 10.12 -3.41
CA LEU A 351 2.98 10.00 -4.21
C LEU A 351 1.88 9.31 -3.38
N PRO A 352 0.96 10.08 -2.74
CA PRO A 352 0.00 9.59 -1.73
C PRO A 352 -1.16 8.77 -2.34
N VAL A 353 -0.86 7.95 -3.34
CA VAL A 353 -1.80 7.08 -4.05
C VAL A 353 -1.44 5.60 -3.87
N HIS A 354 -0.25 5.32 -3.32
CA HIS A 354 0.12 3.98 -2.92
C HIS A 354 -0.52 3.63 -1.57
N LYS A 355 -1.33 2.57 -1.55
CA LYS A 355 -1.95 2.04 -0.33
C LYS A 355 -1.35 0.69 0.02
N LEU A 356 -0.90 0.52 1.27
CA LEU A 356 -0.43 -0.78 1.76
C LEU A 356 -1.62 -1.73 1.86
N ALA A 357 -1.50 -2.94 1.32
CA ALA A 357 -2.52 -3.95 1.47
C ALA A 357 -2.62 -4.35 2.95
N TRP A 358 -3.79 -4.11 3.54
CA TRP A 358 -4.14 -4.50 4.89
C TRP A 358 -5.09 -5.69 4.80
N VAL A 359 -4.73 -6.80 5.45
CA VAL A 359 -5.49 -8.04 5.44
C VAL A 359 -5.90 -8.40 6.86
N PHE A 360 -7.13 -8.83 7.04
CA PHE A 360 -7.60 -9.43 8.28
C PHE A 360 -8.53 -10.59 7.97
N THR A 361 -8.78 -11.44 8.96
CA THR A 361 -9.73 -12.56 8.86
C THR A 361 -10.99 -12.24 9.64
N TYR A 362 -12.15 -12.63 9.12
CA TYR A 362 -13.41 -12.50 9.85
C TYR A 362 -14.43 -13.53 9.41
N ASN A 363 -15.50 -13.69 10.19
CA ASN A 363 -16.57 -14.62 9.87
C ASN A 363 -17.96 -14.04 10.13
N SER A 364 -18.98 -14.64 9.52
CA SER A 364 -20.37 -14.15 9.62
C SER A 364 -21.11 -14.51 10.92
N TRP A 365 -20.48 -15.22 11.87
CA TRP A 365 -21.12 -15.72 13.10
C TRP A 365 -20.49 -15.19 14.40
N SER A 366 -19.55 -14.25 14.31
CA SER A 366 -18.87 -13.63 15.46
C SER A 366 -19.44 -12.26 15.85
N ALA A 367 -20.76 -12.08 15.68
CA ALA A 367 -21.45 -10.78 15.81
C ALA A 367 -21.14 -10.01 17.11
N LYS A 368 -20.82 -10.71 18.21
CA LYS A 368 -20.39 -10.09 19.48
C LYS A 368 -19.10 -9.26 19.38
N TYR A 369 -18.34 -9.38 18.30
CA TYR A 369 -17.12 -8.62 18.04
C TYR A 369 -17.26 -7.67 16.85
N ASP A 370 -18.44 -7.51 16.26
CA ASP A 370 -18.63 -6.66 15.07
C ASP A 370 -18.18 -5.22 15.36
N TYR A 371 -18.46 -4.71 16.55
CA TYR A 371 -18.08 -3.36 16.97
C TYR A 371 -16.55 -3.14 16.94
N MET A 372 -15.75 -4.17 17.24
CA MET A 372 -14.28 -4.09 17.15
C MET A 372 -13.82 -3.98 15.70
N LEU A 373 -14.38 -4.83 14.85
CA LEU A 373 -14.08 -4.80 13.41
C LEU A 373 -14.48 -3.47 12.78
N LYS A 374 -15.63 -2.91 13.19
CA LYS A 374 -16.08 -1.60 12.72
C LYS A 374 -15.07 -0.51 13.07
N ALA A 375 -14.60 -0.48 14.32
CA ALA A 375 -13.58 0.48 14.74
C ALA A 375 -12.27 0.32 13.94
N ALA A 376 -11.83 -0.92 13.66
CA ALA A 376 -10.65 -1.19 12.84
C ALA A 376 -10.79 -0.60 11.43
N VAL A 377 -11.90 -0.87 10.75
CA VAL A 377 -12.15 -0.44 9.37
C VAL A 377 -12.36 1.08 9.28
N ILE A 378 -13.15 1.67 10.18
CA ILE A 378 -13.41 3.12 10.18
C ILE A 378 -12.12 3.90 10.44
N SER A 379 -11.32 3.48 11.43
CA SER A 379 -10.04 4.14 11.73
C SER A 379 -8.99 3.95 10.62
N ALA A 380 -8.96 2.81 9.92
CA ALA A 380 -8.12 2.65 8.73
C ALA A 380 -8.53 3.61 7.60
N ASN A 381 -9.85 3.70 7.35
CA ASN A 381 -10.42 4.52 6.29
C ASN A 381 -10.20 6.02 6.53
N SER A 382 -10.15 6.49 7.79
CA SER A 382 -9.91 7.91 8.09
C SER A 382 -8.52 8.40 7.69
N PHE A 383 -7.53 7.51 7.57
CA PHE A 383 -6.17 7.86 7.12
C PHE A 383 -5.95 7.61 5.63
N ASN A 384 -6.76 6.76 5.00
CA ASN A 384 -6.71 6.46 3.57
C ASN A 384 -5.35 5.94 3.06
N THR A 385 -4.50 5.36 3.92
CA THR A 385 -3.19 4.79 3.53
C THR A 385 -3.19 3.27 3.36
N LEU A 386 -4.29 2.61 3.75
CA LEU A 386 -4.45 1.16 3.69
C LEU A 386 -5.50 0.76 2.66
N ARG A 387 -5.29 -0.39 2.00
CA ARG A 387 -6.30 -1.03 1.14
C ARG A 387 -6.83 -2.29 1.85
N PRO A 388 -8.08 -2.30 2.34
CA PRO A 388 -8.59 -3.38 3.18
C PRO A 388 -9.04 -4.62 2.39
N PHE A 389 -8.59 -5.78 2.85
CA PHE A 389 -8.99 -7.11 2.39
C PHE A 389 -9.43 -7.96 3.58
N CYS A 390 -10.59 -8.59 3.48
CA CYS A 390 -11.07 -9.52 4.50
C CYS A 390 -11.09 -10.93 3.92
N ILE A 391 -10.27 -11.84 4.45
CA ILE A 391 -10.45 -13.27 4.24
C ILE A 391 -11.66 -13.68 5.07
N PHE A 392 -12.79 -13.89 4.39
CA PHE A 392 -14.10 -13.98 5.01
C PHE A 392 -14.63 -15.41 4.98
N ASP A 393 -14.95 -15.97 6.16
CA ASP A 393 -15.63 -17.26 6.28
C ASP A 393 -17.14 -17.08 6.55
N GLY A 394 -17.97 -17.74 5.74
CA GLY A 394 -19.43 -17.70 5.84
C GLY A 394 -20.15 -16.80 4.85
N ASN A 395 -21.34 -16.33 5.23
CA ASN A 395 -22.28 -15.71 4.29
C ASN A 395 -21.96 -14.22 4.06
N VAL A 396 -21.50 -13.88 2.86
CA VAL A 396 -21.21 -12.49 2.45
C VAL A 396 -22.44 -11.57 2.44
N SER A 397 -23.65 -12.13 2.40
CA SER A 397 -24.92 -11.37 2.51
C SER A 397 -25.37 -11.11 3.95
N SER A 398 -24.64 -11.62 4.95
CA SER A 398 -24.87 -11.29 6.37
C SER A 398 -24.77 -9.77 6.61
N PRO A 399 -25.36 -9.23 7.70
CA PRO A 399 -25.27 -7.81 8.02
C PRO A 399 -23.83 -7.28 8.01
N ILE A 400 -22.90 -8.00 8.65
CA ILE A 400 -21.49 -7.59 8.69
C ILE A 400 -20.80 -7.72 7.33
N GLY A 401 -21.13 -8.74 6.53
CA GLY A 401 -20.60 -8.89 5.17
C GLY A 401 -21.02 -7.73 4.25
N ARG A 402 -22.29 -7.34 4.30
CA ARG A 402 -22.78 -6.16 3.55
C ARG A 402 -22.13 -4.88 4.03
N TRP A 403 -22.04 -4.69 5.35
CA TRP A 403 -21.39 -3.52 5.95
C TRP A 403 -19.92 -3.39 5.50
N LEU A 404 -19.15 -4.49 5.50
CA LEU A 404 -17.76 -4.49 5.03
C LEU A 404 -17.66 -4.08 3.55
N ALA A 405 -18.51 -4.62 2.69
CA ALA A 405 -18.55 -4.26 1.28
C ALA A 405 -18.90 -2.77 1.07
N GLU A 406 -19.83 -2.23 1.85
CA GLU A 406 -20.20 -0.80 1.85
C GLU A 406 -19.03 0.09 2.32
N GLN A 407 -18.17 -0.41 3.20
CA GLN A 407 -16.93 0.27 3.64
C GLN A 407 -15.73 0.07 2.69
N ASN A 408 -15.98 -0.35 1.44
CA ASN A 408 -14.95 -0.63 0.43
C ASN A 408 -13.93 -1.72 0.84
N VAL A 409 -14.30 -2.62 1.75
CA VAL A 409 -13.49 -3.80 2.07
C VAL A 409 -13.69 -4.86 0.99
N THR A 410 -12.60 -5.36 0.43
CA THR A 410 -12.67 -6.48 -0.52
C THR A 410 -12.82 -7.79 0.25
N LEU A 411 -14.02 -8.38 0.20
CA LEU A 411 -14.29 -9.70 0.77
C LEU A 411 -13.72 -10.81 -0.11
N ILE A 412 -12.95 -11.70 0.50
CA ILE A 412 -12.30 -12.84 -0.14
C ILE A 412 -12.90 -14.10 0.47
N VAL A 413 -13.79 -14.78 -0.25
CA VAL A 413 -14.28 -16.09 0.15
C VAL A 413 -13.18 -17.11 -0.13
N HIS A 414 -12.61 -17.67 0.94
CA HIS A 414 -11.48 -18.59 0.87
C HIS A 414 -11.75 -19.83 1.71
N VAL A 415 -11.60 -21.00 1.09
CA VAL A 415 -11.70 -22.31 1.76
C VAL A 415 -10.31 -22.93 1.78
N PRO A 416 -9.64 -22.99 2.94
CA PRO A 416 -8.30 -23.54 3.01
C PRO A 416 -8.25 -25.02 2.63
N THR A 417 -7.27 -25.42 1.82
CA THR A 417 -7.11 -26.81 1.38
C THR A 417 -6.74 -27.75 2.52
N TRP A 418 -6.11 -27.23 3.58
CA TRP A 418 -5.71 -27.99 4.78
C TRP A 418 -6.81 -28.11 5.83
N ARG A 419 -8.01 -27.54 5.62
CA ARG A 419 -9.08 -27.43 6.64
C ARG A 419 -9.40 -28.77 7.30
N GLN A 420 -9.63 -29.82 6.51
CA GLN A 420 -10.03 -31.13 7.02
C GLN A 420 -8.94 -31.78 7.86
N GLU A 421 -7.70 -31.73 7.40
CA GLU A 421 -6.55 -32.33 8.10
C GLU A 421 -6.22 -31.57 9.39
N LEU A 422 -6.28 -30.23 9.37
CA LEU A 422 -6.12 -29.40 10.57
C LEU A 422 -7.13 -29.78 11.66
N ILE A 423 -8.41 -29.92 11.28
CA ILE A 423 -9.47 -30.32 12.22
C ILE A 423 -9.18 -31.70 12.81
N ALA A 424 -8.81 -32.67 11.97
CA ALA A 424 -8.49 -34.02 12.44
C ALA A 424 -7.32 -34.02 13.45
N LYS A 425 -6.26 -33.25 13.17
CA LYS A 425 -5.11 -33.10 14.07
C LYS A 425 -5.48 -32.43 15.39
N ALA A 426 -6.28 -31.37 15.34
CA ALA A 426 -6.74 -30.68 16.53
C ALA A 426 -7.62 -31.57 17.42
N GLN A 427 -8.56 -32.30 16.82
CA GLN A 427 -9.49 -33.19 17.52
C GLN A 427 -8.77 -34.31 18.27
N ALA A 428 -7.67 -34.84 17.72
CA ALA A 428 -6.90 -35.91 18.33
C ALA A 428 -6.33 -35.57 19.73
N ARG A 429 -6.07 -34.28 20.01
CA ARG A 429 -5.48 -33.80 21.27
C ARG A 429 -6.25 -32.64 21.91
N MET A 430 -7.49 -32.40 21.49
CA MET A 430 -8.27 -31.23 21.88
C MET A 430 -8.42 -31.09 23.41
N LYS A 431 -8.64 -32.22 24.10
CA LYS A 431 -8.76 -32.26 25.57
C LYS A 431 -7.46 -31.86 26.26
N ASP A 432 -6.33 -32.26 25.71
CA ASP A 432 -5.00 -31.98 26.27
C ASP A 432 -4.62 -30.51 26.05
N ASN A 433 -5.08 -29.90 24.95
CA ASN A 433 -4.65 -28.58 24.50
C ASN A 433 -5.57 -27.42 24.89
N VAL A 434 -6.82 -27.67 25.32
CA VAL A 434 -7.77 -26.62 25.71
C VAL A 434 -7.29 -25.74 26.88
N GLN A 435 -6.42 -26.28 27.74
CA GLN A 435 -5.77 -25.53 28.83
C GLN A 435 -4.72 -24.53 28.33
N HIS A 436 -4.15 -24.76 27.13
CA HIS A 436 -3.14 -23.90 26.54
C HIS A 436 -3.74 -22.76 25.72
N SER A 437 -4.94 -22.96 25.16
CA SER A 437 -5.66 -21.91 24.44
C SER A 437 -7.16 -22.20 24.33
N HIS A 438 -7.96 -21.14 24.44
CA HIS A 438 -9.41 -21.20 24.21
C HIS A 438 -9.78 -21.56 22.75
N LEU A 439 -8.84 -21.42 21.80
CA LEU A 439 -9.05 -21.74 20.38
C LEU A 439 -9.40 -23.22 20.16
N PHE A 440 -8.90 -24.11 21.02
CA PHE A 440 -9.21 -25.55 20.93
C PHE A 440 -10.65 -25.90 21.36
N LYS A 441 -11.44 -24.94 21.87
CA LYS A 441 -12.84 -25.19 22.26
C LYS A 441 -13.78 -25.37 21.06
N ASN A 442 -13.43 -24.80 19.90
CA ASN A 442 -14.27 -24.85 18.70
C ASN A 442 -13.39 -25.01 17.44
N PRO A 443 -13.55 -26.11 16.67
CA PRO A 443 -12.83 -26.31 15.42
C PRO A 443 -12.94 -25.14 14.43
N ASP A 444 -14.08 -24.46 14.35
CA ASP A 444 -14.26 -23.34 13.43
C ASP A 444 -13.49 -22.08 13.89
N MET A 445 -13.33 -21.88 15.20
CA MET A 445 -12.45 -20.83 15.71
C MET A 445 -11.00 -21.12 15.33
N LEU A 446 -10.58 -22.38 15.46
CA LEU A 446 -9.23 -22.80 15.09
C LEU A 446 -8.97 -22.60 13.59
N VAL A 447 -9.89 -23.04 12.72
CA VAL A 447 -9.77 -22.81 11.27
C VAL A 447 -9.71 -21.31 10.96
N SER A 448 -10.59 -20.50 11.56
CA SER A 448 -10.60 -19.04 11.36
C SER A 448 -9.27 -18.41 11.75
N THR A 449 -8.66 -18.86 12.84
CA THR A 449 -7.35 -18.40 13.29
C THR A 449 -6.23 -18.77 12.31
N PHE A 450 -6.24 -19.99 11.78
CA PHE A 450 -5.24 -20.46 10.82
C PHE A 450 -5.40 -19.87 9.41
N GLN A 451 -6.52 -19.23 9.06
CA GLN A 451 -6.69 -18.65 7.71
C GLN A 451 -5.56 -17.68 7.31
N ARG A 452 -4.89 -17.02 8.27
CA ARG A 452 -3.74 -16.16 8.01
C ARG A 452 -2.52 -16.89 7.42
N VAL A 453 -2.42 -18.21 7.56
CA VAL A 453 -1.34 -18.99 6.94
C VAL A 453 -1.44 -19.04 5.41
N ASP A 454 -2.63 -18.75 4.86
CA ASP A 454 -2.92 -18.79 3.43
C ASP A 454 -2.73 -17.44 2.73
N LEU A 455 -2.35 -16.38 3.46
CA LEU A 455 -1.93 -15.09 2.88
C LEU A 455 -1.09 -15.23 1.59
N PRO A 456 -0.05 -16.09 1.50
CA PRO A 456 0.74 -16.25 0.29
C PRO A 456 -0.01 -16.83 -0.91
N VAL A 457 -1.07 -17.62 -0.71
CA VAL A 457 -1.76 -18.37 -1.77
C VAL A 457 -3.14 -17.83 -2.11
N VAL A 458 -3.57 -16.75 -1.46
CA VAL A 458 -4.81 -16.04 -1.81
C VAL A 458 -4.60 -15.28 -3.13
N PRO A 459 -5.32 -15.61 -4.23
CA PRO A 459 -4.96 -15.13 -5.57
C PRO A 459 -4.94 -13.61 -5.76
N ILE A 460 -5.84 -12.88 -5.10
CA ILE A 460 -5.85 -11.41 -5.18
C ILE A 460 -4.64 -10.77 -4.49
N LEU A 461 -4.04 -11.48 -3.52
CA LEU A 461 -2.86 -11.05 -2.79
C LEU A 461 -1.56 -11.37 -3.54
N ASP A 462 -1.59 -12.22 -4.58
CA ASP A 462 -0.42 -12.58 -5.40
C ASP A 462 0.37 -11.38 -5.90
N GLN A 463 -0.32 -10.27 -6.16
CA GLN A 463 0.29 -9.05 -6.70
C GLN A 463 1.09 -8.23 -5.67
N TYR A 464 0.95 -8.52 -4.37
CA TYR A 464 1.63 -7.78 -3.32
C TYR A 464 2.89 -8.52 -2.87
N THR A 465 3.95 -7.74 -2.64
CA THR A 465 5.20 -8.20 -2.02
C THR A 465 5.07 -8.19 -0.50
N TYR A 466 4.53 -7.09 0.05
CA TYR A 466 4.29 -6.93 1.47
C TYR A 466 2.81 -6.69 1.75
N VAL A 467 2.32 -7.28 2.84
CA VAL A 467 1.00 -7.02 3.39
C VAL A 467 1.10 -6.81 4.90
N LEU A 468 0.29 -5.91 5.44
CA LEU A 468 0.04 -5.80 6.87
C LEU A 468 -1.13 -6.73 7.20
N TYR A 469 -0.90 -7.77 7.97
CA TYR A 469 -1.97 -8.56 8.57
C TYR A 469 -2.25 -8.09 9.99
N THR A 470 -3.52 -7.99 10.36
CA THR A 470 -3.95 -7.79 11.75
C THR A 470 -5.12 -8.71 12.13
N ASP A 471 -5.25 -9.01 13.42
CA ASP A 471 -6.52 -9.44 14.00
C ASP A 471 -7.57 -8.32 13.82
N ALA A 472 -8.85 -8.68 13.90
CA ALA A 472 -9.97 -7.75 13.67
C ALA A 472 -10.27 -6.84 14.88
N ASP A 473 -9.52 -6.96 15.97
CA ASP A 473 -9.70 -6.27 17.24
C ASP A 473 -8.64 -5.19 17.49
N VAL A 474 -8.33 -4.45 16.42
CA VAL A 474 -7.43 -3.30 16.42
C VAL A 474 -8.18 -2.01 16.13
N TYR A 475 -7.53 -0.87 16.36
CA TYR A 475 -7.85 0.38 15.65
C TYR A 475 -6.57 1.15 15.34
N PHE A 476 -6.60 1.92 14.26
CA PHE A 476 -5.47 2.70 13.77
C PHE A 476 -5.50 4.10 14.38
N ARG A 477 -4.33 4.57 14.82
CA ARG A 477 -4.15 5.90 15.41
C ARG A 477 -3.47 6.88 14.47
N ARG A 478 -2.79 6.36 13.45
CA ARG A 478 -1.93 7.12 12.54
C ARG A 478 -1.97 6.48 11.15
N PRO A 479 -1.68 7.25 10.09
CA PRO A 479 -1.41 6.67 8.79
C PRO A 479 -0.24 5.67 8.88
N ILE A 480 -0.35 4.56 8.16
CA ILE A 480 0.69 3.54 8.06
C ILE A 480 1.10 3.39 6.61
N HIS A 481 2.41 3.46 6.38
CA HIS A 481 3.10 3.20 5.12
C HIS A 481 4.10 2.04 5.32
N LEU A 482 4.66 1.54 4.22
CA LEU A 482 5.57 0.40 4.29
C LEU A 482 6.91 0.76 4.96
N GLU A 483 7.36 1.99 4.78
CA GLU A 483 8.57 2.55 5.36
C GLU A 483 8.50 2.75 6.89
N ASP A 484 7.29 2.85 7.46
CA ASP A 484 7.09 3.02 8.91
C ASP A 484 7.56 1.79 9.70
N PHE A 485 7.67 0.64 9.05
CA PHE A 485 8.16 -0.61 9.65
C PHE A 485 9.68 -0.65 9.83
N GLY A 486 10.40 0.37 9.33
CA GLY A 486 11.84 0.44 9.34
C GLY A 486 12.49 -0.37 8.22
N LEU A 487 13.75 -0.07 7.94
CA LEU A 487 14.56 -0.76 6.93
C LEU A 487 15.76 -1.44 7.62
N PRO A 488 16.13 -2.67 7.22
CA PRO A 488 15.53 -3.46 6.14
C PRO A 488 14.15 -4.03 6.50
N LEU A 489 13.29 -4.20 5.49
CA LEU A 489 12.01 -4.90 5.63
C LEU A 489 12.24 -6.40 5.91
N PRO A 490 11.28 -7.09 6.56
CA PRO A 490 11.46 -8.50 6.90
C PRO A 490 11.59 -9.40 5.67
N ARG A 491 12.47 -10.40 5.78
CA ARG A 491 12.69 -11.40 4.73
C ARG A 491 11.48 -12.31 4.52
N SER A 492 10.79 -12.69 5.60
CA SER A 492 9.63 -13.59 5.58
C SER A 492 8.43 -12.99 6.31
N VAL A 493 8.51 -12.86 7.64
CA VAL A 493 7.48 -12.28 8.50
C VAL A 493 8.15 -11.50 9.62
N SER A 494 7.44 -10.50 10.15
CA SER A 494 7.81 -9.82 11.40
C SER A 494 6.60 -9.74 12.32
N MET A 495 6.81 -10.05 13.60
CA MET A 495 5.83 -10.02 14.67
C MET A 495 6.42 -9.33 15.89
N SER A 496 5.57 -8.84 16.79
CA SER A 496 6.02 -8.21 18.04
C SER A 496 5.69 -9.08 19.24
N TYR A 497 6.39 -8.88 20.35
CA TYR A 497 6.19 -9.67 21.56
C TYR A 497 4.77 -9.55 22.15
N GLU A 498 4.36 -10.60 22.88
CA GLU A 498 3.00 -10.76 23.40
C GLU A 498 2.74 -9.90 24.65
N MET A 499 3.51 -10.12 25.72
CA MET A 499 3.36 -9.42 27.00
C MET A 499 4.65 -8.69 27.38
N ASP A 500 5.72 -9.47 27.54
CA ASP A 500 7.06 -9.00 27.89
C ASP A 500 7.96 -9.07 26.65
N LYS A 501 9.05 -8.30 26.64
CA LYS A 501 10.01 -8.23 25.52
C LYS A 501 10.84 -9.52 25.40
N MET A 502 10.17 -10.62 25.09
CA MET A 502 10.71 -11.96 24.95
C MET A 502 10.02 -12.73 23.83
N PHE A 503 10.75 -13.68 23.26
CA PHE A 503 10.22 -14.65 22.30
C PHE A 503 9.55 -15.81 23.07
N PRO A 504 8.44 -16.41 22.59
CA PRO A 504 7.78 -16.22 21.29
C PRO A 504 6.98 -14.91 21.15
N TYR A 505 6.67 -14.55 19.91
CA TYR A 505 5.95 -13.32 19.55
C TYR A 505 4.49 -13.54 19.20
N ASN A 506 3.70 -12.47 19.26
CA ASN A 506 2.27 -12.49 19.01
C ASN A 506 1.95 -12.40 17.51
N ALA A 507 1.12 -13.32 17.01
CA ALA A 507 0.74 -13.40 15.60
C ALA A 507 -0.45 -12.51 15.21
N GLY A 508 -1.02 -11.77 16.17
CA GLY A 508 -2.14 -10.88 15.91
C GLY A 508 -1.77 -9.72 14.98
N ILE A 509 -0.49 -9.41 14.80
CA ILE A 509 -0.02 -8.38 13.86
C ILE A 509 1.25 -8.86 13.17
N ILE A 510 1.19 -8.96 11.85
CA ILE A 510 2.27 -9.51 11.02
C ILE A 510 2.53 -8.55 9.86
N LEU A 511 3.79 -8.12 9.69
CA LEU A 511 4.25 -7.66 8.38
C LEU A 511 4.76 -8.87 7.60
N ALA A 512 4.05 -9.25 6.55
CA ALA A 512 4.31 -10.47 5.78
C ALA A 512 4.92 -10.17 4.40
N ASN A 513 6.03 -10.83 4.09
CA ASN A 513 6.66 -10.87 2.77
C ASN A 513 6.12 -12.08 1.99
N LEU A 514 5.11 -11.83 1.15
CA LEU A 514 4.37 -12.89 0.49
C LEU A 514 5.20 -13.72 -0.50
N PRO A 515 6.11 -13.16 -1.32
CA PRO A 515 6.98 -13.97 -2.17
C PRO A 515 7.81 -15.01 -1.39
N THR A 516 8.38 -14.64 -0.24
CA THR A 516 9.13 -15.59 0.60
C THR A 516 8.19 -16.62 1.23
N MET A 517 7.02 -16.19 1.73
CA MET A 517 6.02 -17.11 2.26
C MET A 517 5.54 -18.11 1.20
N ARG A 518 5.29 -17.67 -0.05
CA ARG A 518 4.92 -18.55 -1.18
C ARG A 518 5.98 -19.61 -1.46
N ARG A 519 7.26 -19.19 -1.50
CA ARG A 519 8.38 -20.12 -1.70
C ARG A 519 8.41 -21.20 -0.63
N ASN A 520 8.11 -20.84 0.61
CA ASN A 520 8.19 -21.73 1.77
C ASN A 520 6.86 -22.43 2.10
N TYR A 521 5.76 -22.10 1.42
CA TYR A 521 4.40 -22.49 1.82
C TYR A 521 4.22 -24.00 1.95
N LYS A 522 4.76 -24.79 1.00
CA LYS A 522 4.69 -26.27 1.09
C LYS A 522 5.43 -26.82 2.31
N ALA A 523 6.63 -26.33 2.59
CA ALA A 523 7.42 -26.75 3.75
C ALA A 523 6.76 -26.30 5.06
N PHE A 524 6.16 -25.10 5.07
CA PHE A 524 5.40 -24.58 6.20
C PHE A 524 4.19 -25.47 6.51
N LEU A 525 3.35 -25.78 5.52
CA LEU A 525 2.19 -26.65 5.69
C LEU A 525 2.60 -28.06 6.14
N HIS A 526 3.69 -28.60 5.59
CA HIS A 526 4.20 -29.89 6.02
C HIS A 526 4.54 -29.86 7.52
N MET A 527 5.31 -28.88 8.01
CA MET A 527 5.63 -28.76 9.44
C MET A 527 4.38 -28.50 10.30
N MET A 528 3.41 -27.76 9.78
CA MET A 528 2.15 -27.46 10.47
C MET A 528 1.36 -28.74 10.73
N LEU A 529 1.20 -29.58 9.71
CA LEU A 529 0.35 -30.78 9.74
C LEU A 529 1.09 -32.02 10.28
N ASP A 530 2.41 -32.07 10.14
CA ASP A 530 3.30 -33.06 10.77
C ASP A 530 3.58 -32.71 12.24
N ASN A 531 2.50 -32.50 12.99
CA ASN A 531 2.52 -32.20 14.42
C ASN A 531 1.64 -33.19 15.20
N ASP A 532 2.27 -34.03 16.02
CA ASP A 532 1.57 -35.03 16.85
C ASP A 532 1.09 -34.49 18.21
N ASN A 533 1.48 -33.26 18.53
CA ASN A 533 1.04 -32.53 19.73
C ASN A 533 -0.26 -31.75 19.48
N GLY A 534 -1.01 -32.10 18.43
CA GLY A 534 -2.30 -31.48 18.08
C GLY A 534 -2.25 -29.97 17.94
N LEU A 535 -1.27 -29.47 17.18
CA LEU A 535 -1.06 -28.05 16.89
C LEU A 535 -0.62 -27.23 18.10
N TYR A 536 -0.08 -27.89 19.13
CA TYR A 536 0.73 -27.24 20.16
C TYR A 536 2.22 -27.36 19.80
N TYR A 537 2.97 -26.27 19.95
CA TYR A 537 4.40 -26.22 19.62
C TYR A 537 5.18 -25.91 20.90
N PRO A 538 5.78 -26.92 21.56
CA PRO A 538 6.51 -26.72 22.81
C PRO A 538 7.55 -25.60 22.70
N ASN A 539 7.54 -24.67 23.65
CA ASN A 539 8.38 -23.45 23.68
C ASN A 539 8.04 -22.34 22.68
N TYR A 540 7.10 -22.56 21.75
CA TYR A 540 6.70 -21.58 20.74
C TYR A 540 5.27 -21.10 20.89
N GLY A 541 4.41 -21.85 21.59
CA GLY A 541 3.02 -21.50 21.85
C GLY A 541 2.01 -22.36 21.08
N PRO A 542 0.71 -22.05 21.22
CA PRO A 542 -0.36 -22.81 20.59
C PRO A 542 -0.63 -22.37 19.14
N ALA A 543 -1.25 -23.25 18.36
CA ALA A 543 -1.93 -22.97 17.10
C ALA A 543 -1.03 -22.26 16.05
N ASP A 544 -1.61 -21.33 15.30
CA ASP A 544 -0.99 -20.55 14.23
C ASP A 544 0.22 -19.73 14.73
N GLN A 545 0.09 -19.08 15.90
CA GLN A 545 1.17 -18.34 16.51
C GLN A 545 2.37 -19.26 16.79
N GLY A 546 2.13 -20.45 17.34
CA GLY A 546 3.17 -21.43 17.62
C GLY A 546 3.92 -21.90 16.38
N ILE A 547 3.21 -22.25 15.31
CA ILE A 547 3.86 -22.70 14.07
C ILE A 547 4.63 -21.58 13.37
N ILE A 548 4.09 -20.35 13.35
CA ILE A 548 4.79 -19.20 12.74
C ILE A 548 6.08 -18.91 13.50
N ASN A 549 6.02 -18.87 14.84
CA ASN A 549 7.22 -18.70 15.68
C ASN A 549 8.25 -19.80 15.45
N LYS A 550 7.81 -21.06 15.34
CA LYS A 550 8.72 -22.20 15.12
C LYS A 550 9.35 -22.19 13.73
N PHE A 551 8.55 -22.00 12.68
CA PHE A 551 9.02 -22.10 11.29
C PHE A 551 9.91 -20.91 10.89
N TYR A 552 9.56 -19.70 11.35
CA TYR A 552 10.26 -18.46 11.01
C TYR A 552 11.14 -17.92 12.15
N GLU A 553 11.53 -18.77 13.12
CA GLU A 553 12.25 -18.35 14.33
C GLU A 553 13.44 -17.44 14.04
N PHE A 554 14.29 -17.84 13.09
CA PHE A 554 15.51 -17.09 12.74
C PHE A 554 15.18 -15.67 12.26
N ASP A 555 14.22 -15.53 11.35
CA ASP A 555 13.85 -14.24 10.78
C ASP A 555 13.16 -13.35 11.81
N LEU A 556 12.24 -13.93 12.61
CA LEU A 556 11.53 -13.23 13.67
C LEU A 556 12.47 -12.66 14.73
N ARG A 557 13.43 -13.47 15.22
CA ARG A 557 14.42 -13.02 16.20
C ARG A 557 15.36 -11.96 15.64
N SER A 558 15.62 -11.99 14.34
CA SER A 558 16.49 -11.01 13.68
C SER A 558 15.78 -9.67 13.42
N HIS A 559 14.47 -9.69 13.17
CA HIS A 559 13.68 -8.51 12.81
C HIS A 559 12.34 -8.51 13.55
N MET A 560 12.37 -8.20 14.85
CA MET A 560 11.15 -8.06 15.66
C MET A 560 10.40 -6.77 15.28
N LEU A 561 9.09 -6.86 15.13
CA LEU A 561 8.23 -5.72 14.84
C LEU A 561 8.21 -4.77 16.05
N SER A 562 8.27 -3.46 15.81
CA SER A 562 8.14 -2.46 16.87
C SER A 562 6.80 -2.59 17.61
N GLN A 563 6.82 -2.38 18.93
CA GLN A 563 5.59 -2.37 19.73
C GLN A 563 4.66 -1.21 19.41
N ALA A 564 5.15 -0.17 18.73
CA ALA A 564 4.28 0.88 18.18
C ALA A 564 3.21 0.28 17.24
N PHE A 565 3.46 -0.88 16.63
CA PHE A 565 2.50 -1.63 15.84
C PHE A 565 1.76 -2.72 16.60
N ASN A 566 2.03 -2.97 17.89
CA ASN A 566 1.34 -4.00 18.70
C ASN A 566 1.08 -3.51 20.13
N THR A 567 0.76 -2.22 20.27
CA THR A 567 0.50 -1.58 21.56
C THR A 567 -0.83 -2.07 22.10
N LYS A 568 -0.88 -2.40 23.40
CA LYS A 568 -2.06 -3.00 24.02
C LYS A 568 -2.60 -2.06 25.12
N PRO A 569 -3.91 -2.11 25.43
CA PRO A 569 -4.49 -1.24 26.45
C PRO A 569 -3.86 -1.33 27.85
N TYR A 570 -3.24 -2.47 28.16
CA TYR A 570 -2.55 -2.73 29.42
C TYR A 570 -1.04 -2.43 29.40
N ASN A 571 -0.51 -1.89 28.30
CA ASN A 571 0.82 -1.29 28.27
C ASN A 571 0.78 0.17 28.77
N PRO A 572 1.93 0.75 29.15
CA PRO A 572 2.05 2.21 29.31
C PRO A 572 1.60 2.96 28.06
N PHE A 573 1.13 4.19 28.23
CA PHE A 573 0.60 4.97 27.12
C PHE A 573 1.77 5.38 26.22
N ASP A 574 1.62 5.12 24.93
CA ASP A 574 2.63 5.44 23.93
C ASP A 574 2.00 6.36 22.88
N PRO A 575 2.38 7.64 22.83
CA PRO A 575 1.88 8.56 21.81
C PRO A 575 2.38 8.23 20.40
N ALA A 576 3.44 7.40 20.27
CA ALA A 576 4.00 7.02 19.00
C ALA A 576 3.31 5.81 18.35
N SER A 577 2.40 5.11 19.06
CA SER A 577 1.74 3.92 18.51
C SER A 577 0.97 4.21 17.23
N PHE A 578 1.19 3.36 16.23
CA PHE A 578 0.46 3.38 14.97
C PHE A 578 -0.93 2.75 15.10
N LEU A 579 -1.06 1.70 15.91
CA LEU A 579 -2.32 1.00 16.14
C LEU A 579 -2.36 0.44 17.56
N ILE A 580 -3.58 0.27 18.08
CA ILE A 580 -3.84 -0.41 19.34
C ILE A 580 -4.50 -1.74 19.07
N HIS A 581 -3.96 -2.80 19.68
CA HIS A 581 -4.44 -4.15 19.60
C HIS A 581 -5.08 -4.54 20.94
N PHE A 582 -6.38 -4.81 20.95
CA PHE A 582 -7.09 -5.33 22.13
C PHE A 582 -6.79 -6.82 22.34
N HIS A 583 -5.50 -7.18 22.30
CA HIS A 583 -5.00 -8.53 22.55
C HIS A 583 -5.46 -9.02 23.92
N GLY A 584 -6.04 -10.21 24.01
CA GLY A 584 -6.65 -10.69 25.25
C GLY A 584 -7.95 -9.94 25.57
N PRO A 585 -8.02 -9.15 26.67
CA PRO A 585 -9.27 -8.51 27.08
C PRO A 585 -9.82 -7.53 26.05
N LYS A 586 -11.09 -7.73 25.70
CA LYS A 586 -11.89 -6.87 24.82
C LYS A 586 -12.63 -5.80 25.64
N PRO A 587 -13.12 -4.73 25.00
CA PRO A 587 -13.88 -3.69 25.69
C PRO A 587 -15.02 -4.19 26.60
N HIS A 588 -15.78 -5.21 26.19
CA HIS A 588 -16.82 -5.78 27.05
C HIS A 588 -16.28 -6.53 28.28
N ASP A 589 -15.08 -7.11 28.22
CA ASP A 589 -14.47 -7.78 29.37
C ASP A 589 -14.11 -6.76 30.47
N TYR A 590 -13.68 -5.56 30.08
CA TYR A 590 -13.47 -4.46 31.02
C TYR A 590 -14.78 -3.98 31.64
N LEU A 591 -15.86 -3.87 30.84
CA LEU A 591 -17.19 -3.56 31.38
C LEU A 591 -17.66 -4.63 32.35
N GLU A 592 -17.49 -5.91 32.02
CA GLU A 592 -17.84 -7.02 32.92
C GLU A 592 -17.07 -6.94 34.24
N LEU A 593 -15.78 -6.62 34.19
CA LEU A 593 -14.96 -6.39 35.38
C LEU A 593 -15.51 -5.26 36.25
N LEU A 594 -15.91 -4.16 35.65
CA LEU A 594 -16.47 -3.02 36.38
C LEU A 594 -17.83 -3.36 37.01
N GLN A 595 -18.66 -4.14 36.33
CA GLN A 595 -20.02 -4.49 36.79
C GLN A 595 -20.07 -5.62 37.81
N THR A 596 -19.24 -6.63 37.63
CA THR A 596 -19.29 -7.90 38.37
C THR A 596 -18.08 -8.11 39.28
N GLY A 597 -16.96 -7.43 39.01
CA GLY A 597 -15.67 -7.69 39.64
C GLY A 597 -14.95 -8.91 39.07
N LYS A 598 -15.41 -9.47 37.94
CA LYS A 598 -14.81 -10.64 37.27
C LYS A 598 -14.37 -10.28 35.86
N CYS A 599 -13.23 -10.84 35.46
CA CYS A 599 -12.73 -10.76 34.08
C CYS A 599 -12.07 -12.10 33.73
N ASP A 600 -12.36 -12.63 32.55
CA ASP A 600 -11.79 -13.90 32.08
C ASP A 600 -10.27 -13.83 31.91
N PHE A 601 -9.72 -12.64 31.66
CA PHE A 601 -8.28 -12.40 31.55
C PHE A 601 -7.63 -11.95 32.86
N GLY A 602 -8.37 -12.03 33.97
CA GLY A 602 -7.87 -11.86 35.33
C GLY A 602 -7.06 -10.57 35.53
N PRO A 603 -5.79 -10.65 35.99
CA PRO A 603 -4.97 -9.47 36.28
C PRO A 603 -4.69 -8.56 35.08
N ILE A 604 -4.82 -9.06 33.85
CA ILE A 604 -4.57 -8.25 32.64
C ILE A 604 -5.62 -7.15 32.51
N CYS A 605 -6.88 -7.44 32.85
CA CYS A 605 -7.95 -6.44 32.83
C CYS A 605 -7.73 -5.34 33.87
N GLU A 606 -7.32 -5.73 35.08
CA GLU A 606 -6.95 -4.78 36.14
C GLU A 606 -5.77 -3.90 35.72
N ARG A 607 -4.75 -4.49 35.08
CA ARG A 607 -3.61 -3.75 34.51
C ARG A 607 -4.06 -2.76 33.44
N GLY A 608 -4.99 -3.13 32.56
CA GLY A 608 -5.57 -2.25 31.56
C GLY A 608 -6.20 -1.01 32.18
N ILE A 609 -7.08 -1.20 33.16
CA ILE A 609 -7.76 -0.10 33.89
C ILE A 609 -6.75 0.82 34.58
N LEU A 610 -5.70 0.26 35.17
CA LEU A 610 -4.68 1.03 35.89
C LEU A 610 -3.63 1.69 34.97
N SER A 611 -3.61 1.33 33.68
CA SER A 611 -2.64 1.79 32.70
C SER A 611 -3.28 2.74 31.68
N SER A 612 -3.44 2.31 30.43
CA SER A 612 -3.75 3.21 29.29
C SER A 612 -5.11 2.94 28.67
N LEU A 613 -5.89 2.01 29.21
CA LEU A 613 -7.19 1.64 28.67
C LEU A 613 -8.06 2.87 28.40
N CYS A 614 -8.17 3.79 29.35
CA CYS A 614 -9.06 4.92 29.21
C CYS A 614 -8.60 6.00 28.22
N LEU A 615 -7.29 6.16 28.06
CA LEU A 615 -6.74 7.04 27.01
C LEU A 615 -7.10 6.48 25.62
N TYR A 616 -6.86 5.18 25.42
CA TYR A 616 -7.18 4.54 24.15
C TYR A 616 -8.67 4.33 23.92
N THR A 617 -9.48 4.16 24.96
CA THR A 617 -10.94 4.02 24.84
C THR A 617 -11.55 5.31 24.31
N LYS A 618 -11.07 6.48 24.77
CA LYS A 618 -11.55 7.77 24.29
C LYS A 618 -11.35 7.93 22.78
N GLU A 619 -10.17 7.54 22.28
CA GLU A 619 -9.86 7.57 20.85
C GLU A 619 -10.72 6.54 20.10
N TRP A 620 -10.71 5.28 20.55
CA TRP A 620 -11.46 4.19 19.96
C TRP A 620 -12.98 4.45 19.85
N ALA A 621 -13.59 4.98 20.91
CA ALA A 621 -15.03 5.27 20.93
C ALA A 621 -15.43 6.36 19.93
N SER A 622 -14.51 7.25 19.54
CA SER A 622 -14.78 8.28 18.52
C SER A 622 -15.02 7.69 17.11
N PHE A 623 -14.52 6.48 16.84
CA PHE A 623 -14.74 5.80 15.57
C PHE A 623 -16.07 5.04 15.51
N ILE A 624 -16.67 4.72 16.65
CA ILE A 624 -17.92 3.95 16.76
C ILE A 624 -18.80 4.50 17.89
N PRO A 625 -19.20 5.78 17.85
CA PRO A 625 -19.92 6.42 18.94
C PRO A 625 -21.28 5.77 19.22
N ASP A 626 -21.90 5.17 18.20
CA ASP A 626 -23.23 4.57 18.28
C ASP A 626 -23.23 3.16 18.88
N GLU A 627 -22.06 2.57 19.16
CA GLU A 627 -21.97 1.23 19.76
C GLU A 627 -22.07 1.32 21.30
N ASP A 628 -23.01 0.58 21.90
CA ASP A 628 -23.29 0.60 23.36
C ASP A 628 -22.03 0.34 24.19
N VAL A 629 -21.21 -0.62 23.78
CA VAL A 629 -19.95 -0.97 24.46
C VAL A 629 -18.97 0.21 24.45
N ALA A 630 -18.92 0.97 23.36
CA ALA A 630 -18.05 2.14 23.24
C ALA A 630 -18.52 3.29 24.13
N SER A 631 -19.80 3.62 24.06
CA SER A 631 -20.41 4.67 24.90
C SER A 631 -20.23 4.37 26.39
N ARG A 632 -20.61 3.17 26.84
CA ARG A 632 -20.53 2.79 28.26
C ARG A 632 -19.11 2.69 28.80
N LEU A 633 -18.17 2.19 28.00
CA LEU A 633 -16.77 2.11 28.44
C LEU A 633 -16.14 3.51 28.48
N SER A 634 -16.49 4.39 27.55
CA SER A 634 -16.08 5.80 27.55
C SER A 634 -16.58 6.54 28.80
N GLU A 635 -17.85 6.38 29.15
CA GLU A 635 -18.45 6.92 30.38
C GLU A 635 -17.78 6.37 31.65
N SER A 636 -17.54 5.05 31.68
CA SER A 636 -16.80 4.42 32.78
C SER A 636 -15.39 5.02 32.90
N CYS A 637 -14.75 5.30 31.77
CA CYS A 637 -13.41 5.87 31.73
C CYS A 637 -13.34 7.33 32.18
N PHE A 638 -14.42 8.10 32.04
CA PHE A 638 -14.53 9.42 32.66
C PHE A 638 -14.37 9.33 34.19
N TRP A 639 -14.98 8.33 34.83
CA TRP A 639 -14.83 8.09 36.26
C TRP A 639 -13.47 7.49 36.63
N LEU A 640 -12.99 6.51 35.85
CA LEU A 640 -11.73 5.82 36.12
C LEU A 640 -10.50 6.71 35.95
N THR A 641 -10.61 7.83 35.23
CA THR A 641 -9.53 8.81 35.10
C THR A 641 -9.50 9.83 36.25
N ASN A 642 -10.48 9.79 37.17
CA ASN A 642 -10.46 10.63 38.36
C ASN A 642 -9.29 10.24 39.29
N PRO A 643 -8.37 11.17 39.64
CA PRO A 643 -7.20 10.87 40.46
C PRO A 643 -7.52 10.22 41.82
N HIS A 644 -8.66 10.57 42.44
CA HIS A 644 -9.09 9.98 43.70
C HIS A 644 -9.48 8.51 43.52
N VAL A 645 -10.24 8.19 42.47
CA VAL A 645 -10.67 6.82 42.15
C VAL A 645 -9.43 5.96 41.85
N ILE A 646 -8.51 6.44 41.02
CA ILE A 646 -7.25 5.72 40.73
C ILE A 646 -6.43 5.49 42.01
N SER A 647 -6.30 6.50 42.86
CA SER A 647 -5.56 6.38 44.12
C SER A 647 -6.16 5.31 45.03
N LEU A 648 -7.50 5.27 45.12
CA LEU A 648 -8.22 4.25 45.88
C LEU A 648 -7.99 2.85 45.32
N LEU A 649 -8.12 2.67 43.99
CA LEU A 649 -7.88 1.38 43.32
C LEU A 649 -6.45 0.88 43.50
N LYS A 650 -5.45 1.78 43.48
CA LYS A 650 -4.04 1.44 43.74
C LYS A 650 -3.82 1.05 45.20
N LYS A 651 -4.41 1.78 46.15
CA LYS A 651 -4.28 1.49 47.60
C LYS A 651 -4.96 0.19 48.01
N SER A 652 -6.07 -0.18 47.37
CA SER A 652 -6.79 -1.42 47.68
C SER A 652 -6.13 -2.67 47.10
N GLY A 653 -5.06 -2.56 46.29
CA GLY A 653 -4.48 -3.71 45.61
C GLY A 653 -5.39 -4.27 44.50
N GLY A 654 -6.16 -3.39 43.84
CA GLY A 654 -7.02 -3.75 42.71
C GLY A 654 -8.52 -3.75 43.01
N ILE A 655 -9.32 -4.07 41.98
CA ILE A 655 -10.80 -4.02 42.00
C ILE A 655 -11.40 -5.12 42.90
N LYS A 656 -10.69 -6.23 43.13
CA LYS A 656 -11.16 -7.36 43.94
C LYS A 656 -11.28 -7.06 45.44
N ALA A 657 -10.60 -6.03 45.95
CA ALA A 657 -10.36 -5.86 47.38
C ALA A 657 -11.41 -5.06 48.16
N SER A 658 -12.52 -4.60 47.56
CA SER A 658 -13.61 -4.09 48.42
C SER A 658 -15.02 -4.33 47.88
N ALA A 659 -15.84 -5.01 48.69
CA ALA A 659 -17.28 -5.04 48.52
C ALA A 659 -17.92 -3.65 48.70
N HIS A 660 -17.24 -2.72 49.39
CA HIS A 660 -17.73 -1.37 49.66
C HIS A 660 -17.66 -0.45 48.43
N HIS A 661 -16.61 -0.55 47.58
CA HIS A 661 -16.51 0.25 46.35
C HIS A 661 -17.42 -0.25 45.23
N ARG A 662 -17.78 -1.55 45.23
CA ARG A 662 -18.79 -2.10 44.30
C ARG A 662 -20.18 -1.48 44.47
N ARG A 663 -20.50 -0.90 45.63
CA ARG A 663 -21.72 -0.11 45.83
C ARG A 663 -21.60 1.31 45.28
N LEU A 664 -20.42 1.92 45.35
CA LEU A 664 -20.17 3.25 44.75
C LEU A 664 -20.16 3.20 43.22
N LEU A 665 -19.54 2.17 42.62
CA LEU A 665 -19.53 1.94 41.17
C LEU A 665 -20.86 1.46 40.58
N ARG A 666 -21.81 1.02 41.41
CA ARG A 666 -23.18 0.66 40.99
C ARG A 666 -24.20 1.79 41.23
N ALA A 667 -23.84 2.78 42.04
CA ALA A 667 -24.70 3.91 42.40
C ALA A 667 -24.40 5.17 41.56
N ALA A 668 -23.16 5.29 41.08
CA ALA A 668 -22.81 6.09 39.90
C ALA A 668 -23.09 5.28 38.64
#